data_AF-A0A3E0WJW6-F1
#
_entry.id   AF-A0A3E0WJW6-F1
#
_cell.length_a   1.000
_cell.length_b   1.000
_cell.length_c   1.000
_cell.angle_alpha   90.00
_cell.angle_beta   90.00
_cell.angle_gamma   90.00
#
_symmetry.space_group_name_H-M   'P 1'
#
loop_
_entity.id
_entity.type
_entity.pdbx_description
1 polymer ?
#
loop_
_entity_poly.entity_id
_entity_poly.type
_entity_poly.pdbx_seq_one_letter_code
_entity_poly.pdbx_strand_id
1 'polypeptide(L)'
;MAGVGLGERTGLVARTQIFNPRERATAYREAARRLNRAGDREHSTDFLATARAIYDADLDARGGPTELSADDAKFYSTLSTAYREAGDNDQAAAVLTSIEAFVNANLGQPYTTAYARVLTGWWQIAENSVAAAQAGELSLTEAIQDVDLLAAFARGAGIQETTARCGNHYTIKTMSTVRFSNLYAQLGLESETAQGIDDFEALRQHECTRERTQNNAYAPAMASVYASLDRLDDYQRMVDATVDNERNRESAYRELLVYQAMELALAGQVTEALVLLADNYADAPHEHLRSLTYDRGYQYLALRLLQEGDLAAGSEVLDAAWEVALSEEFWSDGTPLALIERGCAKVAHLRYDFVSQESGQAQMRTCRDHALAHYAAATVPTRLQARYRLASGFHAVNLSDELLDLLIDARALVDTLDTVEARGQQRRQLAHQAFVNRHFDLGWGILTEATADFEQLAGTALTDAEIRDALSHGLGLASTYLTGASELRRQAAETGYLSATERERVTQARQRATAILQEAGHTSSHDVVTLIEALASPSDRAFQYRSAVQSLAEARAYTAAERIARDTRHATPDRHRMLSVIARAILAEDDFPGTTLANRDSDGDGRPDFLSPLATPSELAASNLQLDPDMDGDGIPDTLDRTPLCAACDG
;
A
#
# COMPACT_ATOMS: atom_id res chain seq x y z
N MET A 1 31.47 0.57 -5.46
CA MET A 1 31.89 -0.80 -5.87
C MET A 1 30.88 -1.88 -5.48
N ALA A 2 30.15 -1.79 -4.35
CA ALA A 2 29.07 -2.75 -4.01
C ALA A 2 27.93 -2.83 -5.06
N GLY A 3 27.56 -1.69 -5.68
CA GLY A 3 26.57 -1.65 -6.79
C GLY A 3 27.01 -2.42 -8.04
N VAL A 4 28.32 -2.48 -8.31
CA VAL A 4 28.90 -3.14 -9.50
C VAL A 4 28.79 -4.68 -9.39
N GLY A 5 29.10 -5.25 -8.22
CA GLY A 5 28.98 -6.71 -8.00
C GLY A 5 27.52 -7.21 -7.97
N LEU A 6 26.60 -6.41 -7.44
CA LEU A 6 25.16 -6.71 -7.46
C LEU A 6 24.56 -6.54 -8.86
N GLY A 7 24.97 -5.51 -9.62
CA GLY A 7 24.58 -5.29 -11.01
C GLY A 7 24.97 -6.45 -11.92
N GLU A 8 26.22 -6.94 -11.80
CA GLU A 8 26.71 -8.07 -12.59
C GLU A 8 25.99 -9.39 -12.27
N ARG A 9 25.82 -9.72 -10.99
CA ARG A 9 25.09 -10.94 -10.57
C ARG A 9 23.62 -10.89 -10.99
N THR A 10 22.99 -9.73 -10.91
CA THR A 10 21.60 -9.52 -11.34
C THR A 10 21.44 -9.62 -12.84
N GLY A 11 22.31 -8.94 -13.59
CA GLY A 11 22.36 -9.06 -15.04
C GLY A 11 22.60 -10.50 -15.47
N LEU A 12 23.44 -11.25 -14.75
CA LEU A 12 23.67 -12.67 -15.01
C LEU A 12 22.41 -13.51 -14.77
N VAL A 13 21.74 -13.38 -13.61
CA VAL A 13 20.50 -14.11 -13.31
C VAL A 13 19.39 -13.76 -14.31
N ALA A 14 19.18 -12.47 -14.59
CA ALA A 14 18.18 -12.01 -15.54
C ALA A 14 18.44 -12.54 -16.96
N ARG A 15 19.70 -12.54 -17.44
CA ARG A 15 20.05 -13.06 -18.78
C ARG A 15 19.97 -14.57 -18.88
N THR A 16 20.50 -15.28 -17.88
CA THR A 16 20.74 -16.72 -17.99
C THR A 16 19.61 -17.58 -17.44
N GLN A 17 18.73 -17.00 -16.62
CA GLN A 17 17.71 -17.76 -15.89
C GLN A 17 16.27 -17.27 -16.12
N ILE A 18 16.06 -16.07 -16.69
CA ILE A 18 14.73 -15.55 -17.05
C ILE A 18 14.53 -15.57 -18.57
N PHE A 19 13.78 -16.56 -19.07
CA PHE A 19 13.54 -16.73 -20.50
C PHE A 19 12.29 -15.99 -21.02
N ASN A 20 11.36 -15.61 -20.13
CA ASN A 20 10.20 -14.79 -20.52
C ASN A 20 10.63 -13.32 -20.72
N PRO A 21 10.40 -12.70 -21.89
CA PRO A 21 10.85 -11.34 -22.18
C PRO A 21 10.32 -10.27 -21.23
N ARG A 22 9.03 -10.31 -20.88
CA ARG A 22 8.40 -9.30 -20.01
C ARG A 22 8.93 -9.36 -18.58
N GLU A 23 9.07 -10.57 -18.03
CA GLU A 23 9.67 -10.77 -16.70
C GLU A 23 11.14 -10.33 -16.69
N ARG A 24 11.87 -10.61 -17.76
CA ARG A 24 13.28 -10.21 -17.88
C ARG A 24 13.42 -8.69 -17.98
N ALA A 25 12.61 -8.03 -18.81
CA ALA A 25 12.59 -6.57 -18.93
C ALA A 25 12.22 -5.90 -17.60
N THR A 26 11.23 -6.45 -16.88
CA THR A 26 10.86 -5.97 -15.54
C THR A 26 12.02 -6.12 -14.57
N ALA A 27 12.69 -7.28 -14.54
CA ALA A 27 13.86 -7.49 -13.69
C ALA A 27 14.98 -6.49 -13.98
N TYR A 28 15.23 -6.17 -15.26
CA TYR A 28 16.20 -5.14 -15.64
C TYR A 28 15.81 -3.73 -15.20
N ARG A 29 14.55 -3.32 -15.37
CA ARG A 29 14.07 -2.00 -14.92
C ARG A 29 14.19 -1.85 -13.40
N GLU A 30 13.78 -2.86 -12.65
CA GLU A 30 13.88 -2.83 -11.18
C GLU A 30 15.35 -2.82 -10.71
N ALA A 31 16.21 -3.61 -11.36
CA ALA A 31 17.64 -3.59 -11.10
C ALA A 31 18.25 -2.21 -11.41
N ALA A 32 17.85 -1.57 -12.51
CA ALA A 32 18.29 -0.23 -12.86
C ALA A 32 17.89 0.82 -11.80
N ARG A 33 16.65 0.79 -11.30
CA ARG A 33 16.22 1.69 -10.22
C ARG A 33 17.07 1.54 -8.96
N ARG A 34 17.44 0.30 -8.61
CA ARG A 34 18.34 0.03 -7.47
C ARG A 34 19.75 0.54 -7.72
N LEU A 35 20.29 0.33 -8.91
CA LEU A 35 21.59 0.88 -9.32
C LEU A 35 21.58 2.41 -9.22
N ASN A 36 20.51 3.06 -9.69
CA ASN A 36 20.34 4.51 -9.59
C ASN A 36 20.33 4.99 -8.13
N ARG A 37 19.56 4.33 -7.24
CA ARG A 37 19.54 4.63 -5.79
C ARG A 37 20.90 4.43 -5.13
N ALA A 38 21.68 3.46 -5.60
CA ALA A 38 23.05 3.22 -5.17
C ALA A 38 24.08 4.18 -5.79
N GLY A 39 23.64 5.18 -6.57
CA GLY A 39 24.50 6.17 -7.23
C GLY A 39 25.19 5.67 -8.52
N ASP A 40 24.93 4.45 -8.96
CA ASP A 40 25.51 3.86 -10.19
C ASP A 40 24.63 4.18 -11.41
N ARG A 41 24.70 5.45 -11.83
CA ARG A 41 23.84 6.01 -12.88
C ARG A 41 24.11 5.41 -14.26
N GLU A 42 25.38 5.12 -14.57
CA GLU A 42 25.80 4.57 -15.87
C GLU A 42 25.25 3.16 -16.09
N HIS A 43 25.42 2.24 -15.13
CA HIS A 43 24.85 0.90 -15.28
C HIS A 43 23.32 0.91 -15.16
N SER A 44 22.75 1.87 -14.43
CA SER A 44 21.30 2.07 -14.39
C SER A 44 20.76 2.34 -15.79
N THR A 45 21.28 3.35 -16.49
CA THR A 45 20.82 3.72 -17.83
C THR A 45 21.01 2.58 -18.84
N ASP A 46 22.12 1.84 -18.77
CA ASP A 46 22.33 0.63 -19.58
C ASP A 46 21.27 -0.45 -19.35
N PHE A 47 20.89 -0.67 -18.08
CA PHE A 47 19.86 -1.63 -17.72
C PHE A 47 18.48 -1.17 -18.14
N LEU A 48 18.18 0.14 -18.08
CA LEU A 48 16.94 0.71 -18.61
C LEU A 48 16.87 0.56 -20.13
N ALA A 49 17.98 0.80 -20.85
CA ALA A 49 18.07 0.62 -22.29
C ALA A 49 17.84 -0.86 -22.67
N THR A 50 18.42 -1.77 -21.89
CA THR A 50 18.21 -3.21 -22.06
C THR A 50 16.76 -3.62 -21.78
N ALA A 51 16.15 -3.10 -20.71
CA ALA A 51 14.75 -3.33 -20.38
C ALA A 51 13.83 -2.87 -21.52
N ARG A 52 14.05 -1.65 -22.03
CA ARG A 52 13.34 -1.09 -23.17
C ARG A 52 13.44 -2.01 -24.38
N ALA A 53 14.65 -2.35 -24.81
CA ALA A 53 14.88 -3.14 -26.02
C ALA A 53 14.21 -4.52 -25.96
N ILE A 54 14.25 -5.19 -24.80
CA ILE A 54 13.58 -6.48 -24.62
C ILE A 54 12.06 -6.34 -24.70
N TYR A 55 11.50 -5.28 -24.12
CA TYR A 55 10.06 -5.08 -24.08
C TYR A 55 9.50 -4.62 -25.43
N ASP A 56 10.20 -3.72 -26.12
CA ASP A 56 9.85 -3.28 -27.48
C ASP A 56 9.83 -4.49 -28.43
N ALA A 57 10.83 -5.38 -28.37
CA ALA A 57 10.85 -6.60 -29.16
C ALA A 57 9.70 -7.57 -28.83
N ASP A 58 9.27 -7.66 -27.57
CA ASP A 58 8.10 -8.46 -27.17
C ASP A 58 6.80 -7.87 -27.70
N LEU A 59 6.65 -6.53 -27.63
CA LEU A 59 5.47 -5.84 -28.15
C LEU A 59 5.38 -5.99 -29.67
N ASP A 60 6.48 -5.78 -30.39
CA ASP A 60 6.55 -5.96 -31.84
C ASP A 60 6.21 -7.39 -32.25
N ALA A 61 6.74 -8.40 -31.54
CA ALA A 61 6.44 -9.80 -31.79
C ALA A 61 4.95 -10.16 -31.59
N ARG A 62 4.23 -9.41 -30.74
CA ARG A 62 2.80 -9.60 -30.51
C ARG A 62 1.91 -8.89 -31.52
N GLY A 63 2.45 -8.00 -32.35
CA GLY A 63 1.68 -7.18 -33.29
C GLY A 63 1.90 -5.67 -33.14
N GLY A 64 2.86 -5.25 -32.31
CA GLY A 64 3.24 -3.85 -32.15
C GLY A 64 2.21 -3.01 -31.38
N PRO A 65 2.18 -1.68 -31.59
CA PRO A 65 1.34 -0.78 -30.81
C PRO A 65 -0.16 -1.09 -30.84
N THR A 66 -0.69 -1.78 -31.86
CA THR A 66 -2.11 -2.14 -31.92
C THR A 66 -2.53 -3.17 -30.87
N GLU A 67 -1.56 -3.89 -30.29
CA GLU A 67 -1.76 -4.94 -29.28
C GLU A 67 -1.33 -4.47 -27.87
N LEU A 68 -1.26 -3.16 -27.66
CA LEU A 68 -0.95 -2.55 -26.36
C LEU A 68 -2.01 -2.94 -25.31
N SER A 69 -1.52 -3.43 -24.17
CA SER A 69 -2.31 -3.78 -22.99
C SER A 69 -2.06 -2.80 -21.84
N ALA A 70 -2.83 -2.93 -20.76
CA ALA A 70 -2.63 -2.13 -19.54
C ALA A 70 -1.25 -2.38 -18.92
N ASP A 71 -0.76 -3.62 -18.98
CA ASP A 71 0.55 -3.99 -18.45
C ASP A 71 1.69 -3.37 -19.27
N ASP A 72 1.49 -3.24 -20.59
CA ASP A 72 2.44 -2.57 -21.48
C ASP A 72 2.52 -1.08 -21.15
N ALA A 73 1.36 -0.42 -21.04
CA ALA A 73 1.28 0.99 -20.66
C ALA A 73 1.94 1.26 -19.29
N LYS A 74 1.65 0.41 -18.29
CA LYS A 74 2.30 0.46 -16.98
C LYS A 74 3.80 0.28 -17.07
N PHE A 75 4.28 -0.67 -17.87
CA PHE A 75 5.70 -0.89 -18.05
C PHE A 75 6.40 0.35 -18.63
N TYR A 76 5.88 0.94 -19.70
CA TYR A 76 6.47 2.12 -20.34
C TYR A 76 6.42 3.37 -19.47
N SER A 77 5.32 3.61 -18.75
CA SER A 77 5.23 4.70 -17.78
C SER A 77 6.30 4.55 -16.69
N THR A 78 6.35 3.40 -16.03
CA THR A 78 7.36 3.17 -14.96
C THR A 78 8.79 3.16 -15.50
N LEU A 79 9.00 2.76 -16.75
CA LEU A 79 10.29 2.89 -17.44
C LEU A 79 10.64 4.36 -17.71
N SER A 80 9.66 5.18 -18.14
CA SER A 80 9.81 6.63 -18.31
C SER A 80 10.24 7.30 -17.01
N THR A 81 9.55 6.99 -15.90
CA THR A 81 9.93 7.44 -14.55
C THR A 81 11.37 7.04 -14.21
N ALA A 82 11.74 5.79 -14.46
CA ALA A 82 13.09 5.31 -14.13
C ALA A 82 14.18 6.05 -14.93
N TYR A 83 13.92 6.41 -16.19
CA TYR A 83 14.83 7.26 -16.98
C TYR A 83 14.93 8.67 -16.39
N ARG A 84 13.83 9.30 -15.95
CA ARG A 84 13.85 10.62 -15.29
C ARG A 84 14.60 10.57 -13.96
N GLU A 85 14.37 9.55 -13.14
CA GLU A 85 15.12 9.29 -11.90
C GLU A 85 16.63 9.18 -12.19
N ALA A 86 17.00 8.56 -13.32
CA ALA A 86 18.36 8.47 -13.81
C ALA A 86 18.86 9.76 -14.52
N GLY A 87 18.05 10.82 -14.58
CA GLY A 87 18.39 12.11 -15.19
C GLY A 87 18.34 12.16 -16.71
N ASP A 88 17.79 11.15 -17.37
CA ASP A 88 17.68 11.03 -18.83
C ASP A 88 16.26 11.39 -19.30
N ASN A 89 15.97 12.68 -19.34
CA ASN A 89 14.65 13.20 -19.73
C ASN A 89 14.30 12.91 -21.20
N ASP A 90 15.31 12.85 -22.07
CA ASP A 90 15.11 12.58 -23.49
C ASP A 90 14.62 11.14 -23.70
N GLN A 91 15.27 10.15 -23.06
CA GLN A 91 14.79 8.77 -23.11
C GLN A 91 13.46 8.58 -22.41
N ALA A 92 13.23 9.31 -21.31
CA ALA A 92 11.95 9.28 -20.62
C ALA A 92 10.78 9.70 -21.52
N ALA A 93 10.93 10.75 -22.33
CA ALA A 93 9.94 11.14 -23.32
C ALA A 93 9.84 10.09 -24.45
N ALA A 94 10.99 9.61 -24.94
CA ALA A 94 11.04 8.69 -26.07
C ALA A 94 10.40 7.32 -25.81
N VAL A 95 10.28 6.87 -24.55
CA VAL A 95 9.58 5.61 -24.24
C VAL A 95 8.06 5.74 -24.25
N LEU A 96 7.52 6.97 -24.13
CA LEU A 96 6.08 7.23 -24.17
C LEU A 96 5.55 7.40 -25.60
N THR A 97 6.43 7.66 -26.57
CA THR A 97 6.06 7.89 -27.97
C THR A 97 5.21 6.76 -28.57
N SER A 98 5.47 5.49 -28.20
CA SER A 98 4.66 4.36 -28.67
C SER A 98 3.21 4.40 -28.18
N ILE A 99 3.00 4.91 -26.96
CA ILE A 99 1.67 5.07 -26.37
C ILE A 99 0.95 6.26 -27.00
N GLU A 100 1.65 7.38 -27.16
CA GLU A 100 1.11 8.56 -27.85
C GLU A 100 0.72 8.22 -29.30
N ALA A 101 1.56 7.49 -30.03
CA ALA A 101 1.28 7.04 -31.39
C ALA A 101 0.06 6.12 -31.45
N PHE A 102 -0.06 5.17 -30.51
CA PHE A 102 -1.24 4.32 -30.39
C PHE A 102 -2.51 5.14 -30.17
N VAL A 103 -2.47 6.14 -29.28
CA VAL A 103 -3.62 7.00 -29.01
C VAL A 103 -3.99 7.83 -30.21
N ASN A 104 -3.02 8.50 -30.82
CA ASN A 104 -3.23 9.32 -32.02
C ASN A 104 -3.85 8.52 -33.17
N ALA A 105 -3.44 7.26 -33.35
CA ALA A 105 -4.00 6.37 -34.37
C ALA A 105 -5.45 5.94 -34.08
N ASN A 106 -5.90 5.99 -32.81
CA ASN A 106 -7.25 5.60 -32.39
C ASN A 106 -8.18 6.80 -32.13
N LEU A 107 -7.72 8.04 -32.30
CA LEU A 107 -8.53 9.24 -32.11
C LEU A 107 -9.75 9.22 -33.04
N GLY A 108 -10.94 9.36 -32.45
CA GLY A 108 -12.21 9.39 -33.18
C GLY A 108 -12.61 8.05 -33.82
N GLN A 109 -11.80 7.00 -33.69
CA GLN A 109 -12.13 5.66 -34.17
C GLN A 109 -13.11 4.97 -33.21
N PRO A 110 -13.86 3.94 -33.69
CA PRO A 110 -14.65 3.10 -32.82
C PRO A 110 -13.80 2.51 -31.68
N TYR A 111 -14.30 2.63 -30.47
CA TYR A 111 -13.65 2.17 -29.25
C TYR A 111 -13.21 0.69 -29.29
N THR A 112 -11.96 0.39 -28.94
CA THR A 112 -11.45 -0.99 -28.89
C THR A 112 -11.13 -1.44 -27.47
N THR A 113 -11.12 -2.75 -27.22
CA THR A 113 -10.70 -3.31 -25.92
C THR A 113 -9.25 -2.99 -25.59
N ALA A 114 -8.37 -2.87 -26.60
CA ALA A 114 -6.98 -2.45 -26.39
C ALA A 114 -6.93 -1.02 -25.85
N TYR A 115 -7.66 -0.09 -26.48
CA TYR A 115 -7.77 1.30 -26.04
C TYR A 115 -8.32 1.40 -24.61
N ALA A 116 -9.33 0.59 -24.28
CA ALA A 116 -9.89 0.50 -22.93
C ALA A 116 -8.86 0.17 -21.85
N ARG A 117 -8.01 -0.82 -22.14
CA ARG A 117 -6.98 -1.29 -21.21
C ARG A 117 -5.89 -0.26 -21.02
N VAL A 118 -5.44 0.38 -22.10
CA VAL A 118 -4.44 1.46 -22.03
C VAL A 118 -4.98 2.66 -21.24
N LEU A 119 -6.19 3.14 -21.55
CA LEU A 119 -6.81 4.26 -20.84
C LEU A 119 -7.00 3.96 -19.34
N THR A 120 -7.45 2.76 -19.00
CA THR A 120 -7.62 2.36 -17.58
C THR A 120 -6.26 2.25 -16.87
N GLY A 121 -5.23 1.74 -17.55
CA GLY A 121 -3.87 1.69 -17.00
C GLY A 121 -3.28 3.09 -16.78
N TRP A 122 -3.48 4.01 -17.73
CA TRP A 122 -3.00 5.39 -17.65
C TRP A 122 -3.67 6.19 -16.54
N TRP A 123 -4.96 5.94 -16.30
CA TRP A 123 -5.66 6.54 -15.19
C TRP A 123 -4.95 6.24 -13.85
N GLN A 124 -4.59 4.98 -13.58
CA GLN A 124 -3.88 4.62 -12.34
C GLN A 124 -2.51 5.30 -12.24
N ILE A 125 -1.82 5.48 -13.36
CA ILE A 125 -0.54 6.20 -13.42
C ILE A 125 -0.75 7.66 -12.98
N ALA A 126 -1.70 8.38 -13.59
CA ALA A 126 -1.96 9.78 -13.28
C ALA A 126 -2.36 10.00 -11.81
N GLU A 127 -3.21 9.13 -11.23
CA GLU A 127 -3.56 9.21 -9.80
C GLU A 127 -2.32 9.07 -8.90
N ASN A 128 -1.47 8.09 -9.19
CA ASN A 128 -0.24 7.87 -8.41
C ASN A 128 0.74 9.05 -8.57
N SER A 129 0.85 9.62 -9.76
CA SER A 129 1.73 10.76 -10.02
C SER A 129 1.28 12.02 -9.28
N VAL A 130 -0.02 12.31 -9.22
CA VAL A 130 -0.55 13.43 -8.42
C VAL A 130 -0.32 13.21 -6.92
N ALA A 131 -0.58 12.00 -6.41
CA ALA A 131 -0.32 11.68 -5.01
C ALA A 131 1.17 11.83 -4.65
N ALA A 132 2.08 11.34 -5.51
CA ALA A 132 3.51 11.49 -5.34
C ALA A 132 3.96 12.96 -5.40
N ALA A 133 3.36 13.77 -6.28
CA ALA A 133 3.68 15.20 -6.35
C ALA A 133 3.20 15.97 -5.11
N GLN A 134 2.03 15.65 -4.59
CA GLN A 134 1.53 16.23 -3.32
C GLN A 134 2.39 15.83 -2.12
N ALA A 135 2.97 14.62 -2.15
CA ALA A 135 3.94 14.15 -1.17
C ALA A 135 5.37 14.73 -1.35
N GLY A 136 5.61 15.50 -2.43
CA GLY A 136 6.93 16.03 -2.77
C GLY A 136 7.91 15.00 -3.35
N GLU A 137 7.42 13.80 -3.69
CA GLU A 137 8.21 12.69 -4.25
C GLU A 137 8.35 12.76 -5.78
N LEU A 138 7.47 13.52 -6.44
CA LEU A 138 7.47 13.76 -7.89
C LEU A 138 7.34 15.26 -8.17
N SER A 139 7.87 15.74 -9.29
CA SER A 139 7.65 17.15 -9.66
C SER A 139 6.21 17.40 -10.09
N LEU A 140 5.69 18.60 -9.80
CA LEU A 140 4.36 19.03 -10.26
C LEU A 140 4.23 18.94 -11.79
N THR A 141 5.28 19.28 -12.53
CA THR A 141 5.29 19.22 -14.00
C THR A 141 5.09 17.80 -14.52
N GLU A 142 5.69 16.79 -13.90
CA GLU A 142 5.51 15.40 -14.30
C GLU A 142 4.09 14.91 -14.00
N ALA A 143 3.54 15.26 -12.84
CA ALA A 143 2.15 14.93 -12.51
C ALA A 143 1.17 15.55 -13.52
N ILE A 144 1.39 16.82 -13.91
CA ILE A 144 0.58 17.50 -14.93
C ILE A 144 0.65 16.76 -16.27
N GLN A 145 1.83 16.34 -16.72
CA GLN A 145 1.99 15.60 -17.98
C GLN A 145 1.21 14.28 -18.00
N ASP A 146 1.25 13.51 -16.92
CA ASP A 146 0.50 12.25 -16.83
C ASP A 146 -1.02 12.48 -16.83
N VAL A 147 -1.49 13.55 -16.17
CA VAL A 147 -2.91 13.96 -16.18
C VAL A 147 -3.34 14.48 -17.56
N ASP A 148 -2.50 15.28 -18.22
CA ASP A 148 -2.73 15.77 -19.58
C ASP A 148 -2.88 14.63 -20.58
N LEU A 149 -2.02 13.61 -20.45
CA LEU A 149 -2.07 12.44 -21.31
C LEU A 149 -3.33 11.61 -21.04
N LEU A 150 -3.75 11.45 -19.77
CA LEU A 150 -5.05 10.86 -19.43
C LEU A 150 -6.22 11.66 -20.04
N ALA A 151 -6.20 12.98 -19.94
CA ALA A 151 -7.23 13.84 -20.49
C ALA A 151 -7.30 13.74 -22.02
N ALA A 152 -6.15 13.74 -22.68
CA ALA A 152 -6.05 13.51 -24.13
C ALA A 152 -6.63 12.15 -24.52
N PHE A 153 -6.32 11.08 -23.77
CA PHE A 153 -6.84 9.74 -24.04
C PHE A 153 -8.35 9.67 -23.85
N ALA A 154 -8.87 10.30 -22.79
CA ALA A 154 -10.30 10.33 -22.50
C ALA A 154 -11.07 11.11 -23.57
N ARG A 155 -10.60 12.31 -23.95
CA ARG A 155 -11.20 13.17 -24.99
C ARG A 155 -11.18 12.47 -26.36
N GLY A 156 -10.05 11.85 -26.68
CA GLY A 156 -9.81 11.14 -27.93
C GLY A 156 -10.62 9.87 -28.15
N ALA A 157 -11.13 9.27 -27.07
CA ALA A 157 -11.94 8.06 -27.14
C ALA A 157 -13.23 8.31 -27.96
N GLY A 158 -13.36 7.65 -29.11
CA GLY A 158 -14.56 7.77 -29.95
C GLY A 158 -15.83 7.22 -29.30
N ILE A 159 -16.98 7.64 -29.82
CA ILE A 159 -18.30 7.11 -29.44
C ILE A 159 -18.68 6.02 -30.46
N GLN A 160 -19.14 4.84 -29.99
CA GLN A 160 -19.67 3.79 -30.86
C GLN A 160 -21.20 3.85 -30.96
N GLU A 161 -21.74 3.84 -32.19
CA GLU A 161 -23.17 3.64 -32.45
C GLU A 161 -23.63 2.28 -31.90
N THR A 162 -24.75 2.26 -31.18
CA THR A 162 -25.20 1.06 -30.46
C THR A 162 -26.11 0.19 -31.31
N THR A 163 -26.16 -1.12 -31.00
CA THR A 163 -27.12 -2.07 -31.60
C THR A 163 -28.25 -2.52 -30.65
N ALA A 164 -28.30 -2.05 -29.39
CA ALA A 164 -29.46 -2.23 -28.47
C ALA A 164 -29.28 -1.68 -27.03
N ARG A 165 -28.05 -1.48 -26.52
CA ARG A 165 -27.78 -1.06 -25.13
C ARG A 165 -26.51 -0.22 -25.03
N CYS A 166 -26.44 0.69 -24.05
CA CYS A 166 -25.26 1.47 -23.73
C CYS A 166 -24.09 0.57 -23.29
N GLY A 167 -23.10 0.39 -24.15
CA GLY A 167 -21.92 -0.45 -23.93
C GLY A 167 -20.95 0.07 -22.86
N ASN A 168 -19.91 -0.72 -22.56
CA ASN A 168 -18.90 -0.40 -21.54
C ASN A 168 -17.96 0.76 -21.95
N HIS A 169 -17.85 1.07 -23.24
CA HIS A 169 -17.02 2.18 -23.73
C HIS A 169 -17.49 3.54 -23.19
N TYR A 170 -18.80 3.72 -23.09
CA TYR A 170 -19.39 4.92 -22.49
C TYR A 170 -18.98 5.09 -21.03
N THR A 171 -18.98 4.01 -20.25
CA THR A 171 -18.56 4.03 -18.85
C THR A 171 -17.12 4.50 -18.69
N ILE A 172 -16.22 3.98 -19.52
CA ILE A 172 -14.80 4.28 -19.40
C ILE A 172 -14.53 5.74 -19.77
N LYS A 173 -15.12 6.24 -20.87
CA LYS A 173 -14.98 7.66 -21.23
C LYS A 173 -15.49 8.59 -20.12
N THR A 174 -16.67 8.29 -19.57
CA THR A 174 -17.26 9.11 -18.49
C THR A 174 -16.44 9.07 -17.22
N MET A 175 -15.95 7.88 -16.84
CA MET A 175 -15.14 7.70 -15.64
C MET A 175 -13.80 8.42 -15.77
N SER A 176 -13.08 8.24 -16.88
CA SER A 176 -11.80 8.92 -17.11
C SER A 176 -11.96 10.44 -17.13
N THR A 177 -13.10 10.95 -17.59
CA THR A 177 -13.40 12.39 -17.56
C THR A 177 -13.50 12.92 -16.14
N VAL A 178 -14.33 12.30 -15.30
CA VAL A 178 -14.43 12.67 -13.88
C VAL A 178 -13.07 12.62 -13.18
N ARG A 179 -12.24 11.62 -13.53
CA ARG A 179 -10.93 11.42 -12.92
C ARG A 179 -9.95 12.52 -13.29
N PHE A 180 -9.73 12.82 -14.57
CA PHE A 180 -8.79 13.88 -14.92
C PHE A 180 -9.27 15.25 -14.41
N SER A 181 -10.59 15.52 -14.41
CA SER A 181 -11.13 16.78 -13.88
C SER A 181 -10.85 16.94 -12.38
N ASN A 182 -10.98 15.86 -11.62
CA ASN A 182 -10.60 15.84 -10.19
C ASN A 182 -9.11 16.04 -9.99
N LEU A 183 -8.27 15.41 -10.81
CA LEU A 183 -6.81 15.56 -10.71
C LEU A 183 -6.39 17.00 -11.04
N TYR A 184 -6.97 17.64 -12.05
CA TYR A 184 -6.74 19.06 -12.32
C TYR A 184 -7.16 19.96 -11.16
N ALA A 185 -8.32 19.70 -10.55
CA ALA A 185 -8.79 20.44 -9.38
C ALA A 185 -7.80 20.31 -8.20
N GLN A 186 -7.30 19.10 -7.94
CA GLN A 186 -6.29 18.84 -6.90
C GLN A 186 -4.94 19.52 -7.15
N LEU A 187 -4.61 19.76 -8.42
CA LEU A 187 -3.38 20.47 -8.82
C LEU A 187 -3.56 22.00 -8.89
N GLY A 188 -4.77 22.52 -8.60
CA GLY A 188 -5.07 23.95 -8.67
C GLY A 188 -5.09 24.51 -10.10
N LEU A 189 -5.30 23.66 -11.10
CA LEU A 189 -5.31 24.05 -12.52
C LEU A 189 -6.70 24.52 -12.93
N GLU A 190 -7.04 25.77 -12.64
CA GLU A 190 -8.40 26.32 -12.79
C GLU A 190 -8.95 26.20 -14.22
N SER A 191 -8.15 26.52 -15.24
CA SER A 191 -8.59 26.49 -16.65
C SER A 191 -8.88 25.08 -17.12
N GLU A 192 -8.00 24.13 -16.79
CA GLU A 192 -8.12 22.72 -17.13
C GLU A 192 -9.28 22.06 -16.37
N THR A 193 -9.51 22.49 -15.12
CA THR A 193 -10.64 22.08 -14.29
C THR A 193 -11.96 22.54 -14.87
N ALA A 194 -12.05 23.81 -15.30
CA ALA A 194 -13.22 24.36 -15.98
C ALA A 194 -13.50 23.60 -17.29
N GLN A 195 -12.47 23.33 -18.09
CA GLN A 195 -12.61 22.51 -19.29
C GLN A 195 -13.08 21.08 -18.96
N GLY A 196 -12.61 20.51 -17.84
CA GLY A 196 -13.06 19.20 -17.37
C GLY A 196 -14.53 19.16 -16.95
N ILE A 197 -15.08 20.27 -16.43
CA ILE A 197 -16.52 20.43 -16.18
C ILE A 197 -17.27 20.46 -17.51
N ASP A 198 -16.81 21.27 -18.47
CA ASP A 198 -17.44 21.38 -19.79
C ASP A 198 -17.42 20.04 -20.53
N ASP A 199 -16.31 19.30 -20.47
CA ASP A 199 -16.17 17.96 -21.04
C ASP A 199 -17.18 16.99 -20.41
N PHE A 200 -17.35 17.03 -19.08
CA PHE A 200 -18.30 16.19 -18.36
C PHE A 200 -19.75 16.52 -18.73
N GLU A 201 -20.12 17.80 -18.76
CA GLU A 201 -21.47 18.23 -19.15
C GLU A 201 -21.78 17.92 -20.62
N ALA A 202 -20.81 18.11 -21.51
CA ALA A 202 -20.94 17.76 -22.92
C ALA A 202 -21.17 16.25 -23.09
N LEU A 203 -20.47 15.41 -22.32
CA LEU A 203 -20.73 13.97 -22.31
C LEU A 203 -22.17 13.66 -21.91
N ARG A 204 -22.76 14.36 -20.95
CA ARG A 204 -24.13 14.10 -20.46
C ARG A 204 -25.22 14.46 -21.46
N GLN A 205 -24.90 15.13 -22.57
CA GLN A 205 -25.87 15.40 -23.64
C GLN A 205 -26.24 14.13 -24.44
N HIS A 206 -25.38 13.11 -24.43
CA HIS A 206 -25.65 11.84 -25.09
C HIS A 206 -26.30 10.85 -24.12
N GLU A 207 -27.36 10.16 -24.56
CA GLU A 207 -28.22 9.33 -23.67
C GLU A 207 -27.43 8.28 -22.88
N CYS A 208 -26.50 7.59 -23.54
CA CYS A 208 -25.74 6.51 -22.90
C CYS A 208 -24.73 6.98 -21.87
N THR A 209 -24.00 8.05 -22.14
CA THR A 209 -23.05 8.66 -21.20
C THR A 209 -23.78 9.33 -20.05
N ARG A 210 -24.96 9.90 -20.30
CA ARG A 210 -25.87 10.36 -19.24
C ARG A 210 -26.28 9.21 -18.33
N GLU A 211 -26.79 8.11 -18.89
CA GLU A 211 -27.14 6.91 -18.10
C GLU A 211 -25.94 6.41 -17.26
N ARG A 212 -24.73 6.38 -17.84
CA ARG A 212 -23.51 5.93 -17.13
C ARG A 212 -23.06 6.87 -16.02
N THR A 213 -23.17 8.18 -16.23
CA THR A 213 -22.79 9.19 -15.23
C THR A 213 -23.82 9.35 -14.12
N GLN A 214 -25.08 8.99 -14.37
CA GLN A 214 -26.09 8.88 -13.33
C GLN A 214 -25.89 7.65 -12.45
N ASN A 215 -25.61 6.47 -13.03
CA ASN A 215 -25.72 5.17 -12.34
C ASN A 215 -24.51 4.71 -11.51
N ASN A 216 -23.40 5.44 -11.49
CA ASN A 216 -22.11 4.93 -10.98
C ASN A 216 -21.30 5.94 -10.14
N ALA A 217 -21.93 6.69 -9.22
CA ALA A 217 -21.26 7.63 -8.31
C ALA A 217 -20.43 8.76 -8.99
N TYR A 218 -20.50 8.88 -10.32
CA TYR A 218 -19.70 9.84 -11.09
C TYR A 218 -20.21 11.27 -10.99
N ALA A 219 -21.53 11.48 -10.97
CA ALA A 219 -22.09 12.80 -10.68
C ALA A 219 -21.72 13.28 -9.26
N PRO A 220 -21.92 12.48 -8.18
CA PRO A 220 -21.40 12.82 -6.85
C PRO A 220 -19.92 13.20 -6.83
N ALA A 221 -19.07 12.44 -7.53
CA ALA A 221 -17.62 12.67 -7.59
C ALA A 221 -17.21 13.96 -8.34
N MET A 222 -18.14 14.65 -9.01
CA MET A 222 -17.87 15.96 -9.61
C MET A 222 -18.08 17.12 -8.65
N ALA A 223 -18.71 16.93 -7.48
CA ALA A 223 -18.97 18.00 -6.53
C ALA A 223 -17.68 18.77 -6.14
N SER A 224 -16.58 18.05 -5.89
CA SER A 224 -15.24 18.60 -5.66
C SER A 224 -14.74 19.51 -6.77
N VAL A 225 -14.95 19.09 -8.02
CA VAL A 225 -14.48 19.81 -9.21
C VAL A 225 -15.21 21.14 -9.34
N TYR A 226 -16.54 21.13 -9.18
CA TYR A 226 -17.33 22.37 -9.19
C TYR A 226 -17.04 23.27 -7.99
N ALA A 227 -16.89 22.68 -6.80
CA ALA A 227 -16.56 23.42 -5.57
C ALA A 227 -15.21 24.14 -5.69
N SER A 228 -14.20 23.50 -6.29
CA SER A 228 -12.87 24.10 -6.47
C SER A 228 -12.86 25.38 -7.32
N LEU A 229 -13.95 25.66 -8.03
CA LEU A 229 -14.14 26.86 -8.86
C LEU A 229 -15.28 27.75 -8.37
N ASP A 230 -15.82 27.54 -7.16
CA ASP A 230 -16.96 28.30 -6.62
C ASP A 230 -18.22 28.18 -7.51
N ARG A 231 -18.48 26.96 -8.03
CA ARG A 231 -19.60 26.66 -8.97
C ARG A 231 -20.61 25.66 -8.40
N LEU A 232 -20.85 25.65 -7.09
CA LEU A 232 -21.80 24.71 -6.47
C LEU A 232 -23.24 24.88 -6.97
N ASP A 233 -23.67 26.11 -7.27
CA ASP A 233 -24.98 26.37 -7.88
C ASP A 233 -25.11 25.73 -9.27
N ASP A 234 -24.03 25.72 -10.06
CA ASP A 234 -24.00 25.05 -11.37
C ASP A 234 -24.09 23.53 -11.19
N TYR A 235 -23.36 22.99 -10.21
CA TYR A 235 -23.42 21.57 -9.86
C TYR A 235 -24.83 21.16 -9.44
N GLN A 236 -25.49 21.92 -8.56
CA GLN A 236 -26.86 21.65 -8.15
C GLN A 236 -27.82 21.67 -9.34
N ARG A 237 -27.74 22.69 -10.20
CA ARG A 237 -28.55 22.76 -11.43
C ARG A 237 -28.30 21.56 -12.35
N MET A 238 -27.05 21.12 -12.49
CA MET A 238 -26.71 19.93 -13.26
C MET A 238 -27.34 18.67 -12.65
N VAL A 239 -27.24 18.48 -11.33
CA VAL A 239 -27.84 17.35 -10.61
C VAL A 239 -29.35 17.33 -10.81
N ASP A 240 -30.02 18.47 -10.59
CA ASP A 240 -31.48 18.62 -10.72
C ASP A 240 -31.96 18.32 -12.14
N ALA A 241 -31.25 18.83 -13.14
CA ALA A 241 -31.66 18.73 -14.53
C ALA A 241 -31.36 17.35 -15.15
N THR A 242 -30.36 16.63 -14.63
CA THR A 242 -29.79 15.49 -15.36
C THR A 242 -29.54 14.24 -14.52
N VAL A 243 -29.84 14.20 -13.21
CA VAL A 243 -29.74 12.97 -12.39
C VAL A 243 -31.15 12.46 -12.05
N ASP A 244 -31.63 11.47 -12.79
CA ASP A 244 -33.00 10.95 -12.65
C ASP A 244 -33.15 9.90 -11.54
N ASN A 245 -32.08 9.15 -11.24
CA ASN A 245 -32.11 8.11 -10.21
C ASN A 245 -32.04 8.72 -8.81
N GLU A 246 -33.06 8.47 -7.99
CA GLU A 246 -33.19 9.04 -6.64
C GLU A 246 -31.97 8.78 -5.75
N ARG A 247 -31.53 7.52 -5.65
CA ARG A 247 -30.37 7.14 -4.82
C ARG A 247 -29.10 7.88 -5.22
N ASN A 248 -28.90 8.08 -6.52
CA ASN A 248 -27.72 8.79 -7.02
C ASN A 248 -27.84 10.31 -6.85
N ARG A 249 -29.07 10.85 -6.92
CA ARG A 249 -29.35 12.25 -6.62
C ARG A 249 -29.11 12.54 -5.14
N GLU A 250 -29.62 11.70 -4.24
CA GLU A 250 -29.33 11.77 -2.80
C GLU A 250 -27.82 11.76 -2.53
N SER A 251 -27.07 10.85 -3.17
CA SER A 251 -25.61 10.81 -3.04
C SER A 251 -24.92 12.09 -3.53
N ALA A 252 -25.43 12.70 -4.60
CA ALA A 252 -24.90 13.95 -5.15
C ALA A 252 -25.17 15.14 -4.22
N TYR A 253 -26.36 15.19 -3.62
CA TYR A 253 -26.71 16.20 -2.63
C TYR A 253 -25.93 16.05 -1.33
N ARG A 254 -25.62 14.83 -0.90
CA ARG A 254 -24.74 14.63 0.27
C ARG A 254 -23.39 15.30 0.08
N GLU A 255 -22.77 15.14 -1.10
CA GLU A 255 -21.51 15.81 -1.41
C GLU A 255 -21.69 17.33 -1.50
N LEU A 256 -22.75 17.83 -2.15
CA LEU A 256 -23.08 19.26 -2.19
C LEU A 256 -23.17 19.87 -0.79
N LEU A 257 -23.87 19.21 0.13
CA LEU A 257 -24.07 19.69 1.51
C LEU A 257 -22.74 19.85 2.26
N VAL A 258 -21.77 18.96 2.05
CA VAL A 258 -20.44 19.11 2.68
C VAL A 258 -19.73 20.34 2.13
N TYR A 259 -19.76 20.57 0.81
CA TYR A 259 -19.12 21.75 0.24
C TYR A 259 -19.80 23.07 0.62
N GLN A 260 -21.13 23.07 0.73
CA GLN A 260 -21.86 24.23 1.26
C GLN A 260 -21.49 24.50 2.74
N ALA A 261 -21.38 23.44 3.56
CA ALA A 261 -20.92 23.58 4.94
C ALA A 261 -19.47 24.10 5.00
N MET A 262 -18.61 23.69 4.05
CA MET A 262 -17.24 24.19 3.95
C MET A 262 -17.18 25.67 3.58
N GLU A 263 -17.98 26.13 2.61
CA GLU A 263 -18.08 27.56 2.26
C GLU A 263 -18.54 28.41 3.46
N LEU A 264 -19.55 27.95 4.21
CA LEU A 264 -20.00 28.60 5.44
C LEU A 264 -18.88 28.66 6.48
N ALA A 265 -18.18 27.55 6.71
CA ALA A 265 -17.10 27.51 7.70
C ALA A 265 -15.93 28.42 7.31
N LEU A 266 -15.51 28.44 6.03
CA LEU A 266 -14.48 29.32 5.50
C LEU A 266 -14.89 30.81 5.54
N ALA A 267 -16.19 31.10 5.50
CA ALA A 267 -16.73 32.44 5.74
C ALA A 267 -16.81 32.83 7.23
N GLY A 268 -16.34 31.97 8.15
CA GLY A 268 -16.40 32.17 9.59
C GLY A 268 -17.74 31.82 10.24
N GLN A 269 -18.63 31.12 9.52
CA GLN A 269 -19.97 30.72 9.96
C GLN A 269 -20.02 29.23 10.34
N VAL A 270 -19.07 28.76 11.15
CA VAL A 270 -18.91 27.34 11.52
C VAL A 270 -20.18 26.78 12.18
N THR A 271 -20.83 27.54 13.05
CA THR A 271 -22.09 27.11 13.68
C THR A 271 -23.20 26.85 12.64
N GLU A 272 -23.29 27.68 11.60
CA GLU A 272 -24.29 27.48 10.52
C GLU A 272 -23.93 26.25 9.69
N ALA A 273 -22.65 26.01 9.41
CA ALA A 273 -22.16 24.80 8.76
C ALA A 273 -22.53 23.53 9.55
N LEU A 274 -22.37 23.55 10.87
CA LEU A 274 -22.71 22.44 11.75
C LEU A 274 -24.22 22.17 11.79
N VAL A 275 -25.05 23.23 11.86
CA VAL A 275 -26.51 23.11 11.80
C VAL A 275 -26.96 22.52 10.46
N LEU A 276 -26.39 22.99 9.34
CA LEU A 276 -26.68 22.46 8.01
C LEU A 276 -26.44 20.95 7.93
N LEU A 277 -25.30 20.47 8.45
CA LEU A 277 -25.00 19.04 8.45
C LEU A 277 -25.89 18.26 9.44
N ALA A 278 -26.09 18.77 10.66
CA ALA A 278 -26.91 18.12 11.68
C ALA A 278 -28.36 17.92 11.21
N ASP A 279 -28.97 18.94 10.61
CA ASP A 279 -30.36 18.89 10.12
C ASP A 279 -30.53 17.86 8.98
N ASN A 280 -29.50 17.69 8.14
CA ASN A 280 -29.54 16.77 7.00
C ASN A 280 -29.13 15.32 7.35
N TYR A 281 -28.50 15.10 8.51
CA TYR A 281 -28.04 13.77 8.95
C TYR A 281 -28.58 13.34 10.33
N ALA A 282 -29.66 13.96 10.81
CA ALA A 282 -30.23 13.73 12.14
C ALA A 282 -30.50 12.25 12.46
N ASP A 283 -30.99 11.47 11.48
CA ASP A 283 -31.31 10.04 11.64
C ASP A 283 -30.17 9.10 11.18
N ALA A 284 -28.99 9.63 10.88
CA ALA A 284 -27.87 8.88 10.31
C ALA A 284 -26.54 9.24 10.99
N PRO A 285 -26.31 8.86 12.27
CA PRO A 285 -25.17 9.32 13.07
C PRO A 285 -23.81 8.91 12.48
N HIS A 286 -23.71 7.75 11.83
CA HIS A 286 -22.47 7.33 11.14
C HIS A 286 -22.15 8.21 9.93
N GLU A 287 -23.17 8.65 9.20
CA GLU A 287 -23.04 9.56 8.07
C GLU A 287 -22.75 10.99 8.55
N HIS A 288 -23.38 11.40 9.64
CA HIS A 288 -23.12 12.68 10.28
C HIS A 288 -21.67 12.78 10.77
N LEU A 289 -21.17 11.77 11.49
CA LEU A 289 -19.78 11.76 11.92
C LEU A 289 -18.82 11.81 10.72
N ARG A 290 -19.15 11.10 9.64
CA ARG A 290 -18.36 11.09 8.41
C ARG A 290 -18.30 12.48 7.78
N SER A 291 -19.43 13.18 7.63
CA SER A 291 -19.46 14.53 7.03
C SER A 291 -18.72 15.59 7.86
N LEU A 292 -18.59 15.37 9.17
CA LEU A 292 -17.77 16.23 10.04
C LEU A 292 -16.27 15.92 9.95
N THR A 293 -15.86 14.74 9.49
CA THR A 293 -14.47 14.26 9.57
C THR A 293 -13.87 13.92 8.20
N TYR A 294 -13.76 12.62 7.88
CA TYR A 294 -13.25 12.09 6.60
C TYR A 294 -13.70 10.62 6.42
N ASP A 295 -13.64 10.12 5.18
CA ASP A 295 -13.85 8.70 4.83
C ASP A 295 -13.12 8.30 3.54
N ARG A 296 -12.43 7.15 3.53
CA ARG A 296 -11.81 6.53 2.34
C ARG A 296 -11.08 7.52 1.40
N GLY A 297 -10.30 8.44 1.95
CA GLY A 297 -9.55 9.45 1.18
C GLY A 297 -10.35 10.71 0.82
N TYR A 298 -11.66 10.73 1.03
CA TYR A 298 -12.46 11.95 0.99
C TYR A 298 -12.28 12.70 2.30
N GLN A 299 -11.71 13.90 2.19
CA GLN A 299 -11.62 14.85 3.27
C GLN A 299 -12.97 15.56 3.36
N TYR A 300 -13.56 15.63 4.54
CA TYR A 300 -14.79 16.39 4.79
C TYR A 300 -14.49 17.57 5.71
N LEU A 301 -15.49 18.13 6.40
CA LEU A 301 -15.44 19.49 6.92
C LEU A 301 -14.22 19.77 7.82
N ALA A 302 -14.01 19.00 8.90
CA ALA A 302 -12.90 19.27 9.83
C ALA A 302 -11.53 19.13 9.14
N LEU A 303 -11.29 18.02 8.44
CA LEU A 303 -9.95 17.76 7.89
C LEU A 303 -9.56 18.81 6.84
N ARG A 304 -10.50 19.31 6.05
CA ARG A 304 -10.25 20.40 5.10
C ARG A 304 -9.92 21.71 5.79
N LEU A 305 -10.72 22.11 6.79
CA LEU A 305 -10.46 23.35 7.55
C LEU A 305 -9.08 23.32 8.23
N LEU A 306 -8.71 22.17 8.80
CA LEU A 306 -7.41 21.98 9.44
C LEU A 306 -6.26 22.06 8.43
N GLN A 307 -6.43 21.54 7.22
CA GLN A 307 -5.42 21.58 6.15
C GLN A 307 -5.29 22.95 5.48
N GLU A 308 -6.38 23.71 5.38
CA GLU A 308 -6.38 25.12 4.96
C GLU A 308 -5.78 26.06 6.03
N GLY A 309 -5.49 25.53 7.22
CA GLY A 309 -4.87 26.25 8.33
C GLY A 309 -5.87 26.97 9.25
N ASP A 310 -7.17 26.82 9.06
CA ASP A 310 -8.20 27.30 10.00
C ASP A 310 -8.38 26.31 11.15
N LEU A 311 -7.38 26.28 12.03
CA LEU A 311 -7.33 25.38 13.18
C LEU A 311 -8.47 25.62 14.17
N ALA A 312 -8.98 26.86 14.26
CA ALA A 312 -10.06 27.21 15.17
C ALA A 312 -11.38 26.61 14.68
N ALA A 313 -11.76 26.86 13.42
CA ALA A 313 -12.96 26.29 12.82
C ALA A 313 -12.88 24.75 12.79
N GLY A 314 -11.72 24.21 12.37
CA GLY A 314 -11.49 22.77 12.36
C GLY A 314 -11.65 22.14 13.74
N SER A 315 -11.13 22.77 14.80
CA SER A 315 -11.30 22.29 16.18
C SER A 315 -12.76 22.31 16.64
N GLU A 316 -13.53 23.35 16.32
CA GLU A 316 -14.96 23.43 16.67
C GLU A 316 -15.76 22.30 15.99
N VAL A 317 -15.45 22.00 14.72
CA VAL A 317 -16.06 20.87 14.01
C VAL A 317 -15.65 19.54 14.63
N LEU A 318 -14.40 19.39 15.09
CA LEU A 318 -13.97 18.18 15.82
C LEU A 318 -14.66 18.05 17.18
N ASP A 319 -15.06 19.14 17.84
CA ASP A 319 -15.86 19.07 19.07
C ASP A 319 -17.25 18.49 18.76
N ALA A 320 -17.92 18.99 17.72
CA ALA A 320 -19.20 18.43 17.27
C ALA A 320 -19.07 16.96 16.85
N ALA A 321 -18.00 16.59 16.14
CA ALA A 321 -17.73 15.21 15.75
C ALA A 321 -17.53 14.30 16.97
N TRP A 322 -16.88 14.79 18.02
CA TRP A 322 -16.68 14.04 19.25
C TRP A 322 -18.00 13.71 19.96
N GLU A 323 -18.92 14.67 20.03
CA GLU A 323 -20.25 14.46 20.61
C GLU A 323 -21.05 13.40 19.83
N VAL A 324 -21.03 13.44 18.49
CA VAL A 324 -21.66 12.39 17.67
C VAL A 324 -20.99 11.03 17.90
N ALA A 325 -19.65 10.99 17.94
CA ALA A 325 -18.89 9.75 18.09
C ALA A 325 -19.08 9.06 19.45
N LEU A 326 -19.64 9.75 20.46
CA LEU A 326 -19.96 9.20 21.78
C LEU A 326 -21.47 9.12 22.06
N SER A 327 -22.33 9.49 21.11
CA SER A 327 -23.78 9.47 21.32
C SER A 327 -24.32 8.04 21.41
N GLU A 328 -25.42 7.87 22.16
CA GLU A 328 -26.07 6.55 22.30
C GLU A 328 -26.56 6.03 20.94
N GLU A 329 -27.06 6.91 20.07
CA GLU A 329 -27.52 6.57 18.73
C GLU A 329 -26.39 6.05 17.86
N PHE A 330 -25.21 6.67 17.91
CA PHE A 330 -24.04 6.20 17.16
C PHE A 330 -23.61 4.80 17.61
N TRP A 331 -23.62 4.55 18.93
CA TRP A 331 -23.24 3.26 19.52
C TRP A 331 -24.36 2.20 19.55
N SER A 332 -25.56 2.53 19.04
CA SER A 332 -26.72 1.63 19.09
C SER A 332 -26.57 0.37 18.21
N ASP A 333 -25.88 0.49 17.09
CA ASP A 333 -25.58 -0.61 16.17
C ASP A 333 -24.26 -0.36 15.44
N GLY A 334 -23.33 -1.31 15.50
CA GLY A 334 -22.03 -1.18 14.86
C GLY A 334 -20.99 -2.21 15.30
N THR A 335 -20.05 -2.48 14.40
CA THR A 335 -18.86 -3.28 14.70
C THR A 335 -17.80 -2.44 15.42
N PRO A 336 -16.83 -3.06 16.13
CA PRO A 336 -15.72 -2.31 16.73
C PRO A 336 -14.95 -1.45 15.71
N LEU A 337 -14.86 -1.87 14.45
CA LEU A 337 -14.28 -1.07 13.38
C LEU A 337 -15.06 0.23 13.14
N ALA A 338 -16.39 0.17 13.12
CA ALA A 338 -17.25 1.33 12.89
C ALA A 338 -17.25 2.27 14.11
N LEU A 339 -17.38 1.72 15.32
CA LEU A 339 -17.59 2.51 16.53
C LEU A 339 -16.29 3.06 17.15
N ILE A 340 -15.19 2.33 17.04
CA ILE A 340 -13.90 2.73 17.64
C ILE A 340 -13.03 3.38 16.58
N GLU A 341 -12.54 2.59 15.61
CA GLU A 341 -11.53 3.05 14.64
C GLU A 341 -12.07 4.14 13.71
N ARG A 342 -13.30 3.99 13.22
CA ARG A 342 -13.97 5.02 12.39
C ARG A 342 -14.81 6.02 13.19
N GLY A 343 -14.94 5.78 14.49
CA GLY A 343 -15.70 6.56 15.45
C GLY A 343 -14.80 7.42 16.32
N CYS A 344 -14.79 7.15 17.63
CA CYS A 344 -14.10 7.99 18.61
C CYS A 344 -12.57 8.04 18.43
N ALA A 345 -11.91 6.95 18.04
CA ALA A 345 -10.45 6.94 17.86
C ALA A 345 -10.00 7.83 16.70
N LYS A 346 -10.82 7.90 15.63
CA LYS A 346 -10.58 8.79 14.48
C LYS A 346 -10.57 10.26 14.90
N VAL A 347 -11.55 10.67 15.71
CA VAL A 347 -11.66 12.06 16.17
C VAL A 347 -10.49 12.40 17.11
N ALA A 348 -10.14 11.48 18.01
CA ALA A 348 -8.99 11.63 18.91
C ALA A 348 -7.67 11.80 18.14
N HIS A 349 -7.47 11.02 17.07
CA HIS A 349 -6.30 11.11 16.19
C HIS A 349 -6.22 12.46 15.45
N LEU A 350 -7.33 12.91 14.82
CA LEU A 350 -7.37 14.23 14.18
C LEU A 350 -7.04 15.36 15.16
N ARG A 351 -7.52 15.25 16.41
CA ARG A 351 -7.21 16.23 17.44
C ARG A 351 -5.74 16.19 17.86
N TYR A 352 -5.15 15.01 17.95
CA TYR A 352 -3.73 14.82 18.27
C TYR A 352 -2.83 15.49 17.23
N ASP A 353 -3.10 15.26 15.94
CA ASP A 353 -2.27 15.74 14.83
C ASP A 353 -2.37 17.26 14.62
N PHE A 354 -3.58 17.82 14.71
CA PHE A 354 -3.82 19.19 14.25
C PHE A 354 -4.12 20.21 15.34
N VAL A 355 -4.59 19.79 16.53
CA VAL A 355 -5.08 20.72 17.56
C VAL A 355 -4.21 20.67 18.82
N SER A 356 -4.16 19.51 19.48
CA SER A 356 -3.41 19.33 20.72
C SER A 356 -3.19 17.84 21.00
N GLN A 357 -1.91 17.47 21.14
CA GLN A 357 -1.51 16.11 21.52
C GLN A 357 -2.14 15.68 22.84
N GLU A 358 -2.13 16.55 23.86
CA GLU A 358 -2.71 16.27 25.18
C GLU A 358 -4.21 15.98 25.08
N SER A 359 -4.94 16.79 24.29
CA SER A 359 -6.38 16.64 24.14
C SER A 359 -6.74 15.38 23.34
N GLY A 360 -6.02 15.10 22.24
CA GLY A 360 -6.21 13.87 21.48
C GLY A 360 -5.93 12.61 22.31
N GLN A 361 -4.87 12.62 23.12
CA GLN A 361 -4.57 11.53 24.06
C GLN A 361 -5.65 11.37 25.13
N ALA A 362 -6.16 12.46 25.70
CA ALA A 362 -7.26 12.42 26.67
C ALA A 362 -8.53 11.81 26.04
N GLN A 363 -8.89 12.25 24.84
CA GLN A 363 -10.02 11.68 24.09
C GLN A 363 -9.82 10.19 23.80
N MET A 364 -8.62 9.76 23.41
CA MET A 364 -8.36 8.35 23.17
C MET A 364 -8.55 7.49 24.43
N ARG A 365 -8.19 8.00 25.62
CA ARG A 365 -8.47 7.32 26.90
C ARG A 365 -9.97 7.26 27.20
N THR A 366 -10.73 8.32 26.93
CA THR A 366 -12.19 8.29 27.04
C THR A 366 -12.82 7.28 26.07
N CYS A 367 -12.34 7.23 24.83
CA CYS A 367 -12.77 6.27 23.81
C CYS A 367 -12.52 4.83 24.28
N ARG A 368 -11.36 4.54 24.90
CA ARG A 368 -11.07 3.24 25.53
C ARG A 368 -12.10 2.88 26.57
N ASP A 369 -12.33 3.76 27.54
CA ASP A 369 -13.19 3.46 28.69
C ASP A 369 -14.63 3.21 28.23
N HIS A 370 -15.12 4.01 27.28
CA HIS A 370 -16.43 3.83 26.67
C HIS A 370 -16.53 2.49 25.90
N ALA A 371 -15.56 2.21 25.02
CA ALA A 371 -15.56 1.01 24.20
C ALA A 371 -15.44 -0.29 25.02
N LEU A 372 -14.59 -0.30 26.05
CA LEU A 372 -14.42 -1.46 26.93
C LEU A 372 -15.68 -1.73 27.74
N ALA A 373 -16.38 -0.68 28.19
CA ALA A 373 -17.67 -0.81 28.86
C ALA A 373 -18.75 -1.35 27.90
N HIS A 374 -18.85 -0.77 26.70
CA HIS A 374 -19.83 -1.17 25.68
C HIS A 374 -19.70 -2.66 25.29
N TYR A 375 -18.47 -3.14 25.08
CA TYR A 375 -18.23 -4.53 24.67
C TYR A 375 -18.00 -5.51 25.83
N ALA A 376 -18.17 -5.11 27.10
CA ALA A 376 -17.85 -5.95 28.26
C ALA A 376 -18.56 -7.32 28.24
N ALA A 377 -19.83 -7.34 27.80
CA ALA A 377 -20.67 -8.54 27.71
C ALA A 377 -20.64 -9.23 26.33
N ALA A 378 -19.83 -8.74 25.38
CA ALA A 378 -19.74 -9.32 24.04
C ALA A 378 -18.94 -10.63 24.03
N THR A 379 -19.00 -11.36 22.90
CA THR A 379 -18.20 -12.58 22.71
C THR A 379 -16.69 -12.30 22.80
N VAL A 380 -15.87 -13.30 23.13
CA VAL A 380 -14.39 -13.15 23.17
C VAL A 380 -13.85 -12.56 21.85
N PRO A 381 -14.25 -13.05 20.65
CA PRO A 381 -13.78 -12.46 19.39
C PRO A 381 -14.13 -10.97 19.24
N THR A 382 -15.33 -10.54 19.61
CA THR A 382 -15.70 -9.11 19.55
C THR A 382 -14.89 -8.27 20.54
N ARG A 383 -14.66 -8.78 21.76
CA ARG A 383 -13.84 -8.13 22.77
C ARG A 383 -12.37 -8.00 22.36
N LEU A 384 -11.84 -8.98 21.63
CA LEU A 384 -10.50 -8.92 21.03
C LEU A 384 -10.44 -7.90 19.90
N GLN A 385 -11.43 -7.91 18.98
CA GLN A 385 -11.50 -6.91 17.92
C GLN A 385 -11.52 -5.49 18.49
N ALA A 386 -12.33 -5.21 19.52
CA ALA A 386 -12.36 -3.91 20.18
C ALA A 386 -10.97 -3.48 20.69
N ARG A 387 -10.24 -4.39 21.34
CA ARG A 387 -8.87 -4.12 21.83
C ARG A 387 -7.88 -3.84 20.72
N TYR A 388 -7.94 -4.56 19.59
CA TYR A 388 -7.07 -4.26 18.45
C TYR A 388 -7.36 -2.90 17.82
N ARG A 389 -8.65 -2.51 17.74
CA ARG A 389 -9.04 -1.17 17.25
C ARG A 389 -8.56 -0.07 18.20
N LEU A 390 -8.66 -0.31 19.51
CA LEU A 390 -8.09 0.58 20.51
C LEU A 390 -6.57 0.64 20.40
N ALA A 391 -5.86 -0.48 20.31
CA ALA A 391 -4.40 -0.49 20.16
C ALA A 391 -3.93 0.35 18.96
N SER A 392 -4.61 0.26 17.81
CA SER A 392 -4.33 1.12 16.66
C SER A 392 -4.56 2.61 16.95
N GLY A 393 -5.60 2.95 17.72
CA GLY A 393 -5.85 4.32 18.16
C GLY A 393 -4.78 4.83 19.13
N PHE A 394 -4.37 4.03 20.12
CA PHE A 394 -3.31 4.37 21.07
C PHE A 394 -1.95 4.56 20.38
N HIS A 395 -1.65 3.75 19.37
CA HIS A 395 -0.47 3.94 18.53
C HIS A 395 -0.50 5.31 17.86
N ALA A 396 -1.62 5.65 17.22
CA ALA A 396 -1.78 6.89 16.46
C ALA A 396 -1.65 8.16 17.32
N VAL A 397 -1.96 8.08 18.63
CA VAL A 397 -1.80 9.22 19.57
C VAL A 397 -0.61 9.08 20.52
N ASN A 398 0.33 8.18 20.20
CA ASN A 398 1.58 7.97 20.94
C ASN A 398 1.39 7.66 22.44
N LEU A 399 0.48 6.72 22.76
CA LEU A 399 0.24 6.20 24.12
C LEU A 399 0.74 4.75 24.27
N SER A 400 2.06 4.59 24.23
CA SER A 400 2.71 3.27 24.16
C SER A 400 2.51 2.41 25.42
N ASP A 401 2.52 2.99 26.61
CA ASP A 401 2.39 2.21 27.86
C ASP A 401 0.97 1.66 28.01
N GLU A 402 -0.05 2.50 27.79
CA GLU A 402 -1.44 2.05 27.84
C GLU A 402 -1.81 1.10 26.69
N LEU A 403 -1.12 1.21 25.55
CA LEU A 403 -1.22 0.22 24.46
C LEU A 403 -0.71 -1.15 24.92
N LEU A 404 0.44 -1.19 25.60
CA LEU A 404 1.00 -2.44 26.14
C LEU A 404 0.01 -3.12 27.08
N ASP A 405 -0.61 -2.36 27.98
CA ASP A 405 -1.65 -2.87 28.89
C ASP A 405 -2.82 -3.50 28.11
N LEU A 406 -3.30 -2.84 27.05
CA LEU A 406 -4.36 -3.38 26.18
C LEU A 406 -3.94 -4.69 25.48
N LEU A 407 -2.68 -4.82 25.06
CA LEU A 407 -2.18 -6.05 24.43
C LEU A 407 -2.01 -7.19 25.45
N ILE A 408 -1.59 -6.89 26.67
CA ILE A 408 -1.53 -7.87 27.77
C ILE A 408 -2.94 -8.38 28.10
N ASP A 409 -3.92 -7.49 28.21
CA ASP A 409 -5.33 -7.84 28.41
C ASP A 409 -5.88 -8.67 27.25
N ALA A 410 -5.52 -8.34 26.01
CA ALA A 410 -5.91 -9.10 24.84
C ALA A 410 -5.31 -10.52 24.87
N ARG A 411 -4.04 -10.69 25.27
CA ARG A 411 -3.41 -12.00 25.44
C ARG A 411 -4.21 -12.90 26.40
N ALA A 412 -4.60 -12.35 27.55
CA ALA A 412 -5.39 -13.09 28.53
C ALA A 412 -6.75 -13.55 27.97
N LEU A 413 -7.39 -12.74 27.11
CA LEU A 413 -8.61 -13.14 26.41
C LEU A 413 -8.36 -14.23 25.36
N VAL A 414 -7.25 -14.17 24.62
CA VAL A 414 -6.90 -15.20 23.63
C VAL A 414 -6.78 -16.56 24.31
N ASP A 415 -6.20 -16.63 25.51
CA ASP A 415 -6.06 -17.88 26.27
C ASP A 415 -7.40 -18.50 26.68
N THR A 416 -8.51 -17.76 26.63
CA THR A 416 -9.86 -18.27 26.91
C THR A 416 -10.57 -18.88 25.69
N LEU A 417 -9.98 -18.82 24.50
CA LEU A 417 -10.59 -19.39 23.28
C LEU A 417 -10.52 -20.92 23.29
N ASP A 418 -11.62 -21.54 22.89
CA ASP A 418 -11.82 -22.99 23.00
C ASP A 418 -10.96 -23.81 22.01
N THR A 419 -10.72 -23.29 20.81
CA THR A 419 -10.00 -24.02 19.75
C THR A 419 -8.56 -23.55 19.60
N VAL A 420 -7.67 -24.50 19.31
CA VAL A 420 -6.24 -24.24 19.00
C VAL A 420 -6.14 -23.33 17.77
N GLU A 421 -7.01 -23.54 16.79
CA GLU A 421 -7.11 -22.71 15.59
C GLU A 421 -7.40 -21.24 15.95
N ALA A 422 -8.45 -20.97 16.73
CA ALA A 422 -8.78 -19.61 17.13
C ALA A 422 -7.66 -18.97 17.96
N ARG A 423 -7.03 -19.72 18.88
CA ARG A 423 -5.88 -19.23 19.65
C ARG A 423 -4.69 -18.90 18.77
N GLY A 424 -4.28 -19.81 17.89
CA GLY A 424 -3.13 -19.62 17.01
C GLY A 424 -3.31 -18.41 16.08
N GLN A 425 -4.52 -18.20 15.55
CA GLN A 425 -4.83 -17.05 14.70
C GLN A 425 -4.72 -15.74 15.50
N GLN A 426 -5.30 -15.70 16.70
CA GLN A 426 -5.31 -14.50 17.53
C GLN A 426 -3.94 -14.19 18.13
N ARG A 427 -3.16 -15.19 18.55
CA ARG A 427 -1.78 -15.02 19.01
C ARG A 427 -0.89 -14.43 17.91
N ARG A 428 -1.01 -14.91 16.68
CA ARG A 428 -0.31 -14.32 15.52
C ARG A 428 -0.64 -12.85 15.33
N GLN A 429 -1.93 -12.50 15.32
CA GLN A 429 -2.38 -11.12 15.18
C GLN A 429 -1.87 -10.24 16.33
N LEU A 430 -1.93 -10.75 17.57
CA LEU A 430 -1.47 -10.04 18.76
C LEU A 430 0.05 -9.84 18.76
N ALA A 431 0.83 -10.85 18.36
CA ALA A 431 2.28 -10.73 18.22
C ALA A 431 2.65 -9.70 17.15
N HIS A 432 1.97 -9.71 16.00
CA HIS A 432 2.15 -8.68 14.98
C HIS A 432 1.90 -7.28 15.54
N GLN A 433 0.79 -7.07 16.26
CA GLN A 433 0.49 -5.80 16.93
C GLN A 433 1.58 -5.41 17.95
N ALA A 434 2.10 -6.36 18.71
CA ALA A 434 3.20 -6.10 19.64
C ALA A 434 4.47 -5.63 18.91
N PHE A 435 4.85 -6.25 17.78
CA PHE A 435 6.05 -5.86 17.03
C PHE A 435 5.95 -4.48 16.38
N VAL A 436 4.84 -4.19 15.68
CA VAL A 436 4.67 -2.87 15.03
C VAL A 436 4.56 -1.73 16.05
N ASN A 437 4.25 -2.06 17.31
CA ASN A 437 4.25 -1.13 18.45
C ASN A 437 5.51 -1.23 19.33
N ARG A 438 6.57 -1.90 18.86
CA ARG A 438 7.88 -2.02 19.55
C ARG A 438 7.85 -2.72 20.91
N HIS A 439 6.81 -3.50 21.19
CA HIS A 439 6.72 -4.37 22.36
C HIS A 439 7.30 -5.77 22.05
N PHE A 440 8.59 -5.80 21.69
CA PHE A 440 9.26 -7.01 21.18
C PHE A 440 9.20 -8.20 22.15
N ASP A 441 9.43 -7.97 23.45
CA ASP A 441 9.42 -9.04 24.45
C ASP A 441 8.06 -9.75 24.53
N LEU A 442 6.97 -8.96 24.48
CA LEU A 442 5.61 -9.50 24.44
C LEU A 442 5.38 -10.28 23.14
N GLY A 443 5.77 -9.70 22.00
CA GLY A 443 5.64 -10.34 20.68
C GLY A 443 6.35 -11.69 20.60
N TRP A 444 7.62 -11.77 21.02
CA TRP A 444 8.39 -13.02 21.00
C TRP A 444 7.81 -14.08 21.95
N GLY A 445 7.34 -13.66 23.12
CA GLY A 445 6.65 -14.56 24.06
C GLY A 445 5.40 -15.18 23.44
N ILE A 446 4.57 -14.36 22.78
CA ILE A 446 3.35 -14.84 22.11
C ILE A 446 3.67 -15.76 20.93
N LEU A 447 4.72 -15.46 20.15
CA LEU A 447 5.10 -16.30 19.01
C LEU A 447 5.57 -17.71 19.42
N THR A 448 6.18 -17.83 20.60
CA THR A 448 6.55 -19.14 21.16
C THR A 448 5.29 -19.99 21.38
N GLU A 449 4.24 -19.41 21.95
CA GLU A 449 2.95 -20.10 22.14
C GLU A 449 2.24 -20.40 20.82
N ALA A 450 2.25 -19.44 19.88
CA ALA A 450 1.67 -19.63 18.55
C ALA A 450 2.37 -20.74 17.75
N THR A 451 3.66 -20.98 18.01
CA THR A 451 4.42 -22.09 17.42
C THR A 451 3.90 -23.43 17.93
N ALA A 452 3.65 -23.55 19.24
CA ALA A 452 3.05 -24.76 19.81
C ALA A 452 1.63 -25.02 19.27
N ASP A 453 0.81 -23.97 19.11
CA ASP A 453 -0.52 -24.10 18.49
C ASP A 453 -0.42 -24.59 17.03
N PHE A 454 0.53 -24.06 16.25
CA PHE A 454 0.77 -24.51 14.88
C PHE A 454 1.21 -25.98 14.83
N GLU A 455 2.17 -26.39 15.66
CA GLU A 455 2.63 -27.77 15.73
C GLU A 455 1.48 -28.74 16.05
N GLN A 456 0.57 -28.34 16.95
CA GLN A 456 -0.61 -29.13 17.27
C GLN A 456 -1.61 -29.20 16.10
N LEU A 457 -1.90 -28.08 15.43
CA LEU A 457 -2.79 -28.05 14.26
C LEU A 457 -2.24 -28.90 13.12
N ALA A 458 -0.97 -28.69 12.79
CA ALA A 458 -0.29 -29.40 11.72
C ALA A 458 -0.17 -30.90 12.02
N GLY A 459 0.03 -31.27 13.30
CA GLY A 459 0.07 -32.66 13.76
C GLY A 459 -1.25 -33.41 13.77
N THR A 460 -2.38 -32.72 13.61
CA THR A 460 -3.72 -33.32 13.66
C THR A 460 -4.49 -33.16 12.35
N ALA A 461 -3.94 -32.46 11.37
CA ALA A 461 -4.56 -32.25 10.06
C ALA A 461 -4.57 -33.55 9.23
N LEU A 462 -5.76 -34.05 8.89
CA LEU A 462 -5.94 -35.30 8.14
C LEU A 462 -6.63 -35.10 6.79
N THR A 463 -7.37 -34.01 6.64
CA THR A 463 -8.12 -33.66 5.44
C THR A 463 -7.50 -32.48 4.71
N ASP A 464 -7.71 -32.36 3.39
CA ASP A 464 -7.28 -31.20 2.61
C ASP A 464 -7.78 -29.86 3.18
N ALA A 465 -8.92 -29.82 3.87
CA ALA A 465 -9.42 -28.62 4.54
C ALA A 465 -8.54 -28.25 5.74
N GLU A 466 -8.35 -29.19 6.67
CA GLU A 466 -7.51 -29.00 7.86
C GLU A 466 -6.04 -28.71 7.49
N ILE A 467 -5.53 -29.35 6.43
CA ILE A 467 -4.18 -29.08 5.91
C ILE A 467 -4.10 -27.64 5.40
N ARG A 468 -5.10 -27.13 4.67
CA ARG A 468 -5.10 -25.73 4.22
C ARG A 468 -5.15 -24.74 5.38
N ASP A 469 -5.90 -25.06 6.42
CA ASP A 469 -5.96 -24.23 7.63
C ASP A 469 -4.60 -24.22 8.34
N ALA A 470 -3.99 -25.39 8.56
CA ALA A 470 -2.63 -25.50 9.11
C ALA A 470 -1.59 -24.76 8.26
N LEU A 471 -1.66 -24.85 6.92
CA LEU A 471 -0.78 -24.11 6.01
C LEU A 471 -0.92 -22.60 6.15
N SER A 472 -2.16 -22.09 6.24
CA SER A 472 -2.43 -20.66 6.46
C SER A 472 -1.82 -20.19 7.79
N HIS A 473 -1.94 -21.01 8.83
CA HIS A 473 -1.33 -20.73 10.14
C HIS A 473 0.20 -20.73 10.08
N GLY A 474 0.83 -21.74 9.46
CA GLY A 474 2.28 -21.86 9.37
C GLY A 474 2.93 -20.76 8.54
N LEU A 475 2.40 -20.49 7.33
CA LEU A 475 2.86 -19.40 6.47
C LEU A 475 2.73 -18.04 7.17
N GLY A 476 1.58 -17.84 7.80
CA GLY A 476 1.35 -16.66 8.60
C GLY A 476 2.37 -16.54 9.74
N LEU A 477 2.56 -17.60 10.53
CA LEU A 477 3.45 -17.59 11.68
C LEU A 477 4.89 -17.24 11.28
N ALA A 478 5.38 -17.85 10.20
CA ALA A 478 6.68 -17.50 9.62
C ALA A 478 6.75 -16.01 9.25
N SER A 479 5.73 -15.48 8.56
CA SER A 479 5.64 -14.05 8.23
C SER A 479 5.67 -13.15 9.47
N THR A 480 5.03 -13.54 10.59
CA THR A 480 5.05 -12.75 11.83
C THR A 480 6.41 -12.78 12.54
N TYR A 481 7.14 -13.91 12.50
CA TYR A 481 8.55 -13.93 12.94
C TYR A 481 9.40 -12.96 12.11
N LEU A 482 9.24 -12.97 10.78
CA LEU A 482 9.95 -12.06 9.88
C LEU A 482 9.57 -10.59 10.09
N THR A 483 8.30 -10.32 10.43
CA THR A 483 7.86 -8.99 10.85
C THR A 483 8.64 -8.54 12.07
N GLY A 484 8.71 -9.35 13.13
CA GLY A 484 9.46 -8.98 14.35
C GLY A 484 10.95 -8.71 14.08
N ALA A 485 11.57 -9.49 13.17
CA ALA A 485 12.94 -9.25 12.73
C ALA A 485 13.09 -7.92 11.97
N SER A 486 12.15 -7.63 11.06
CA SER A 486 12.15 -6.39 10.27
C SER A 486 11.86 -5.15 11.11
N GLU A 487 10.96 -5.23 12.09
CA GLU A 487 10.64 -4.12 12.99
C GLU A 487 11.81 -3.79 13.92
N LEU A 488 12.55 -4.81 14.38
CA LEU A 488 13.75 -4.60 15.18
C LEU A 488 14.88 -3.97 14.35
N ARG A 489 15.00 -4.35 13.08
CA ARG A 489 15.91 -3.71 12.11
C ARG A 489 15.49 -2.28 11.78
N ARG A 490 14.20 -1.98 11.69
CA ARG A 490 13.70 -0.60 11.54
C ARG A 490 14.08 0.25 12.74
N GLN A 491 13.93 -0.28 13.96
CA GLN A 491 14.39 0.40 15.16
C GLN A 491 15.89 0.66 15.11
N ALA A 492 16.70 -0.32 14.67
CA ALA A 492 18.14 -0.14 14.51
C ALA A 492 18.49 0.97 13.50
N ALA A 493 17.73 1.11 12.42
CA ALA A 493 17.92 2.19 11.46
C ALA A 493 17.68 3.58 12.08
N GLU A 494 16.83 3.67 13.10
CA GLU A 494 16.58 4.90 13.86
C GLU A 494 17.61 5.12 14.97
N THR A 495 18.10 4.07 15.63
CA THR A 495 19.04 4.17 16.78
C THR A 495 20.51 4.09 16.38
N GLY A 496 20.82 3.58 15.18
CA GLY A 496 22.17 3.43 14.64
C GLY A 496 22.94 2.17 15.08
N TYR A 497 22.30 1.22 15.77
CA TYR A 497 22.92 -0.06 16.17
C TYR A 497 21.87 -1.08 16.68
N LEU A 498 22.27 -2.35 16.75
CA LEU A 498 21.61 -3.47 17.45
C LEU A 498 22.51 -3.98 18.59
N SER A 499 21.92 -4.20 19.76
CA SER A 499 22.61 -4.93 20.84
C SER A 499 22.83 -6.41 20.46
N ALA A 500 23.75 -7.09 21.14
CA ALA A 500 23.99 -8.53 20.92
C ALA A 500 22.72 -9.38 21.09
N THR A 501 21.85 -9.04 22.06
CA THR A 501 20.57 -9.71 22.27
C THR A 501 19.61 -9.49 21.10
N GLU A 502 19.57 -8.28 20.55
CA GLU A 502 18.70 -7.94 19.43
C GLU A 502 19.18 -8.58 18.12
N ARG A 503 20.50 -8.61 17.87
CA ARG A 503 21.10 -9.38 16.78
C ARG A 503 20.69 -10.85 16.82
N GLU A 504 20.85 -11.46 17.99
CA GLU A 504 20.48 -12.86 18.19
C GLU A 504 18.99 -13.07 17.93
N ARG A 505 18.12 -12.15 18.36
CA ARG A 505 16.67 -12.23 18.08
C ARG A 505 16.35 -12.15 16.58
N VAL A 506 17.00 -11.27 15.81
CA VAL A 506 16.83 -11.20 14.34
C VAL A 506 17.19 -12.54 13.71
N THR A 507 18.35 -13.09 14.08
CA THR A 507 18.83 -14.38 13.58
C THR A 507 17.89 -15.53 13.96
N GLN A 508 17.50 -15.63 15.23
CA GLN A 508 16.57 -16.65 15.72
C GLN A 508 15.22 -16.54 15.03
N ALA A 509 14.69 -15.34 14.82
CA ALA A 509 13.41 -15.15 14.14
C ALA A 509 13.46 -15.67 12.69
N ARG A 510 14.52 -15.38 11.93
CA ARG A 510 14.71 -15.91 10.57
C ARG A 510 14.88 -17.44 10.57
N GLN A 511 15.63 -17.98 11.54
CA GLN A 511 15.80 -19.44 11.70
C GLN A 511 14.47 -20.13 12.05
N ARG A 512 13.68 -19.57 12.97
CA ARG A 512 12.36 -20.10 13.36
C ARG A 512 11.37 -20.04 12.20
N ALA A 513 11.32 -18.92 11.47
CA ALA A 513 10.51 -18.82 10.26
C ALA A 513 10.91 -19.90 9.23
N THR A 514 12.21 -20.10 9.02
CA THR A 514 12.72 -21.14 8.12
C THR A 514 12.32 -22.54 8.59
N ALA A 515 12.44 -22.86 9.88
CA ALA A 515 12.08 -24.16 10.43
C ALA A 515 10.57 -24.45 10.31
N ILE A 516 9.71 -23.46 10.55
CA ILE A 516 8.26 -23.59 10.34
C ILE A 516 7.94 -23.88 8.87
N LEU A 517 8.66 -23.24 7.94
CA LEU A 517 8.46 -23.41 6.51
C LEU A 517 8.98 -24.76 6.03
N GLN A 518 10.15 -25.16 6.52
CA GLN A 518 10.85 -26.35 6.12
C GLN A 518 11.91 -26.73 7.16
N GLU A 519 11.73 -27.88 7.82
CA GLU A 519 12.74 -28.44 8.71
C GLU A 519 13.71 -29.32 7.92
N ALA A 520 15.02 -29.10 8.07
CA ALA A 520 16.01 -29.91 7.38
C ALA A 520 16.20 -31.26 8.08
N GLY A 521 15.73 -32.36 7.47
CA GLY A 521 16.23 -33.71 7.77
C GLY A 521 15.44 -34.57 8.78
N HIS A 522 14.17 -34.26 9.08
CA HIS A 522 13.32 -35.15 9.88
C HIS A 522 12.10 -35.67 9.10
N THR A 523 11.81 -36.96 9.22
CA THR A 523 10.69 -37.66 8.57
C THR A 523 9.35 -37.50 9.31
N SER A 524 9.24 -36.52 10.21
CA SER A 524 8.07 -36.33 11.09
C SER A 524 7.78 -34.86 11.44
N SER A 525 8.36 -33.89 10.73
CA SER A 525 8.06 -32.47 10.94
C SER A 525 6.77 -32.11 10.21
N HIS A 526 5.76 -31.61 10.93
CA HIS A 526 4.54 -31.06 10.32
C HIS A 526 4.80 -29.62 9.83
N ASP A 527 5.92 -29.41 9.13
CA ASP A 527 6.28 -28.13 8.53
C ASP A 527 5.40 -27.81 7.31
N VAL A 528 5.44 -26.56 6.85
CA VAL A 528 4.62 -26.10 5.73
C VAL A 528 4.89 -26.91 4.46
N VAL A 529 6.15 -27.23 4.13
CA VAL A 529 6.47 -28.02 2.92
C VAL A 529 5.87 -29.43 3.00
N THR A 530 5.94 -30.08 4.15
CA THR A 530 5.38 -31.42 4.38
C THR A 530 3.85 -31.40 4.29
N LEU A 531 3.20 -30.38 4.85
CA LEU A 531 1.75 -30.16 4.69
C LEU A 531 1.36 -29.92 3.23
N ILE A 532 2.16 -29.19 2.45
CA ILE A 532 1.93 -29.01 1.01
C ILE A 532 1.99 -30.36 0.30
N GLU A 533 2.97 -31.20 0.60
CA GLU A 533 3.10 -32.53 -0.02
C GLU A 533 1.89 -33.44 0.26
N ALA A 534 1.23 -33.26 1.40
CA ALA A 534 0.04 -34.02 1.80
C ALA A 534 -1.25 -33.61 1.06
N LEU A 535 -1.31 -32.45 0.43
CA LEU A 535 -2.49 -32.01 -0.34
C LEU A 535 -2.73 -32.91 -1.57
N ALA A 536 -3.98 -33.30 -1.82
CA ALA A 536 -4.32 -34.15 -2.97
C ALA A 536 -4.15 -33.44 -4.32
N SER A 537 -4.55 -32.16 -4.40
CA SER A 537 -4.61 -31.37 -5.65
C SER A 537 -3.23 -30.84 -6.10
N PRO A 538 -2.75 -31.19 -7.32
CA PRO A 538 -1.50 -30.63 -7.86
C PRO A 538 -1.51 -29.10 -8.03
N SER A 539 -2.67 -28.51 -8.36
CA SER A 539 -2.80 -27.05 -8.49
C SER A 539 -2.71 -26.35 -7.14
N ASP A 540 -3.28 -26.96 -6.09
CA ASP A 540 -3.21 -26.43 -4.73
C ASP A 540 -1.77 -26.49 -4.23
N ARG A 541 -1.08 -27.61 -4.47
CA ARG A 541 0.35 -27.73 -4.17
C ARG A 541 1.17 -26.65 -4.85
N ALA A 542 1.01 -26.48 -6.16
CA ALA A 542 1.74 -25.46 -6.92
C ALA A 542 1.45 -24.04 -6.40
N PHE A 543 0.22 -23.74 -5.99
CA PHE A 543 -0.11 -22.47 -5.36
C PHE A 543 0.63 -22.28 -4.03
N GLN A 544 0.59 -23.28 -3.15
CA GLN A 544 1.19 -23.18 -1.82
C GLN A 544 2.71 -23.19 -1.84
N TYR A 545 3.35 -23.92 -2.76
CA TYR A 545 4.81 -23.87 -2.93
C TYR A 545 5.31 -22.48 -3.30
N ARG A 546 4.55 -21.72 -4.10
CA ARG A 546 4.91 -20.33 -4.43
C ARG A 546 4.92 -19.46 -3.18
N SER A 547 3.92 -19.60 -2.30
CA SER A 547 3.87 -18.89 -1.02
C SER A 547 5.02 -19.29 -0.10
N ALA A 548 5.32 -20.59 0.02
CA ALA A 548 6.43 -21.08 0.84
C ALA A 548 7.80 -20.60 0.32
N VAL A 549 8.02 -20.62 -0.99
CA VAL A 549 9.26 -20.09 -1.62
C VAL A 549 9.40 -18.60 -1.37
N GLN A 550 8.31 -17.83 -1.45
CA GLN A 550 8.33 -16.41 -1.12
C GLN A 550 8.75 -16.19 0.34
N SER A 551 8.10 -16.86 1.30
CA SER A 551 8.43 -16.71 2.72
C SER A 551 9.86 -17.18 3.06
N LEU A 552 10.35 -18.24 2.41
CA LEU A 552 11.76 -18.68 2.58
C LEU A 552 12.73 -17.63 2.02
N ALA A 553 12.42 -17.01 0.89
CA ALA A 553 13.24 -15.96 0.32
C ALA A 553 13.23 -14.68 1.19
N GLU A 554 12.08 -14.32 1.77
CA GLU A 554 11.96 -13.24 2.78
C GLU A 554 12.76 -13.56 4.06
N ALA A 555 12.82 -14.83 4.46
CA ALA A 555 13.66 -15.31 5.56
C ALA A 555 15.17 -15.37 5.23
N ARG A 556 15.57 -15.01 4.00
CA ARG A 556 16.92 -15.17 3.44
C ARG A 556 17.39 -16.63 3.36
N ALA A 557 16.47 -17.60 3.42
CA ALA A 557 16.74 -19.01 3.25
C ALA A 557 16.81 -19.41 1.76
N TYR A 558 17.63 -18.70 0.97
CA TYR A 558 17.67 -18.82 -0.49
C TYR A 558 17.99 -20.23 -0.97
N THR A 559 18.90 -20.94 -0.30
CA THR A 559 19.23 -22.33 -0.64
C THR A 559 18.01 -23.25 -0.50
N ALA A 560 17.20 -23.07 0.56
CA ALA A 560 15.98 -23.84 0.77
C ALA A 560 14.92 -23.49 -0.28
N ALA A 561 14.72 -22.19 -0.54
CA ALA A 561 13.81 -21.68 -1.56
C ALA A 561 14.16 -22.20 -2.96
N GLU A 562 15.44 -22.16 -3.34
CA GLU A 562 15.93 -22.66 -4.63
C GLU A 562 15.76 -24.16 -4.78
N ARG A 563 16.02 -24.93 -3.73
CA ARG A 563 15.83 -26.38 -3.74
C ARG A 563 14.39 -26.76 -4.05
N ILE A 564 13.41 -26.06 -3.45
CA ILE A 564 11.99 -26.25 -3.76
C ILE A 564 11.70 -25.80 -5.19
N ALA A 565 12.11 -24.58 -5.56
CA ALA A 565 11.81 -24.02 -6.88
C ALA A 565 12.34 -24.90 -8.04
N ARG A 566 13.52 -25.50 -7.86
CA ARG A 566 14.20 -26.33 -8.87
C ARG A 566 13.70 -27.77 -8.95
N ASP A 567 12.77 -28.18 -8.09
CA ASP A 567 12.22 -29.52 -8.12
C ASP A 567 11.54 -29.79 -9.47
N THR A 568 11.97 -30.88 -10.13
CA THR A 568 11.48 -31.27 -11.46
C THR A 568 10.01 -31.71 -11.47
N ARG A 569 9.40 -31.94 -10.30
CA ARG A 569 7.97 -32.22 -10.14
C ARG A 569 7.09 -31.00 -10.49
N HIS A 570 7.65 -29.78 -10.49
CA HIS A 570 6.92 -28.56 -10.84
C HIS A 570 6.82 -28.34 -12.35
N ALA A 571 5.69 -27.78 -12.80
CA ALA A 571 5.55 -27.30 -14.16
C ALA A 571 6.55 -26.17 -14.46
N THR A 572 7.11 -26.14 -15.66
CA THR A 572 8.11 -25.13 -16.09
C THR A 572 7.69 -23.67 -15.80
N PRO A 573 6.44 -23.25 -16.07
CA PRO A 573 5.99 -21.89 -15.73
C PRO A 573 6.07 -21.57 -14.23
N ASP A 574 5.70 -22.50 -13.35
CA ASP A 574 5.73 -22.29 -11.90
C ASP A 574 7.16 -22.25 -11.37
N ARG A 575 8.06 -23.09 -11.89
CA ARG A 575 9.50 -23.01 -11.60
C ARG A 575 10.07 -21.64 -11.94
N HIS A 576 9.79 -21.10 -13.13
CA HIS A 576 10.30 -19.78 -13.52
C HIS A 576 9.74 -18.65 -12.64
N ARG A 577 8.47 -18.73 -12.26
CA ARG A 577 7.86 -17.77 -11.32
C ARG A 577 8.55 -17.81 -9.96
N MET A 578 8.79 -19.00 -9.40
CA MET A 578 9.47 -19.16 -8.11
C MET A 578 10.91 -18.65 -8.15
N LEU A 579 11.68 -18.95 -9.20
CA LEU A 579 13.04 -18.41 -9.37
C LEU A 579 13.06 -16.88 -9.53
N SER A 580 12.06 -16.30 -10.21
CA SER A 580 11.89 -14.83 -10.28
C SER A 580 11.60 -14.21 -8.91
N VAL A 581 10.79 -14.88 -8.06
CA VAL A 581 10.56 -14.45 -6.67
C VAL A 581 11.87 -14.42 -5.88
N ILE A 582 12.68 -15.47 -5.97
CA ILE A 582 13.97 -15.56 -5.27
C ILE A 582 14.93 -14.47 -5.74
N ALA A 583 15.08 -14.28 -7.06
CA ALA A 583 15.94 -13.24 -7.63
C ALA A 583 15.52 -11.84 -7.17
N ARG A 584 14.21 -11.55 -7.15
CA ARG A 584 13.68 -10.27 -6.65
C ARG A 584 13.92 -10.09 -5.15
N ALA A 585 13.77 -11.14 -4.35
CA ALA A 585 14.00 -11.08 -2.92
C ALA A 585 15.46 -10.76 -2.58
N ILE A 586 16.44 -11.39 -3.27
CA ILE A 586 17.87 -11.08 -3.11
C ILE A 586 18.16 -9.61 -3.41
N LEU A 587 17.53 -9.07 -4.46
CA LEU A 587 17.69 -7.66 -4.82
C LEU A 587 17.02 -6.72 -3.83
N ALA A 588 15.91 -7.16 -3.24
CA ALA A 588 15.10 -6.43 -2.28
C ALA A 588 15.61 -6.54 -0.85
N GLU A 589 16.70 -7.27 -0.61
CA GLU A 589 17.35 -7.27 0.69
C GLU A 589 17.68 -5.85 1.12
N ASP A 590 17.15 -5.51 2.28
CA ASP A 590 17.31 -4.24 2.96
C ASP A 590 17.48 -4.56 4.44
N ASP A 591 18.62 -4.18 4.98
CA ASP A 591 18.94 -4.31 6.40
C ASP A 591 18.55 -3.07 7.21
N PHE A 592 18.12 -1.99 6.55
CA PHE A 592 17.70 -0.73 7.15
C PHE A 592 16.29 -0.32 6.67
N PRO A 593 15.27 -1.17 6.91
CA PRO A 593 13.91 -0.87 6.46
C PRO A 593 13.41 0.44 7.09
N GLY A 594 12.83 1.30 6.27
CA GLY A 594 12.28 2.60 6.71
C GLY A 594 13.19 3.80 6.47
N THR A 595 14.40 3.60 5.92
CA THR A 595 15.29 4.68 5.49
C THR A 595 15.88 4.39 4.11
N THR A 596 16.29 5.43 3.40
CA THR A 596 17.02 5.36 2.12
C THR A 596 18.51 5.65 2.28
N LEU A 597 18.95 5.93 3.52
CA LEU A 597 20.32 6.35 3.84
C LEU A 597 21.30 5.18 3.88
N ALA A 598 20.83 3.95 4.02
CA ALA A 598 21.62 2.74 4.00
C ALA A 598 20.74 1.55 3.60
N ASN A 599 21.35 0.41 3.26
CA ASN A 599 20.62 -0.81 2.92
C ASN A 599 21.36 -2.12 3.26
N ARG A 600 22.63 -2.07 3.69
CA ARG A 600 23.47 -3.24 3.94
C ARG A 600 24.18 -3.16 5.27
N ASP A 601 24.14 -4.27 5.99
CA ASP A 601 24.78 -4.53 7.28
C ASP A 601 25.15 -6.02 7.25
N SER A 602 26.40 -6.30 6.90
CA SER A 602 26.88 -7.64 6.55
C SER A 602 27.07 -8.54 7.76
N ASP A 603 27.59 -8.00 8.87
CA ASP A 603 27.77 -8.73 10.14
C ASP A 603 26.49 -8.77 11.00
N GLY A 604 25.55 -7.88 10.69
CA GLY A 604 24.23 -7.82 11.26
C GLY A 604 24.10 -7.00 12.54
N ASP A 605 25.09 -6.17 12.91
CA ASP A 605 25.14 -5.36 14.12
C ASP A 605 24.30 -4.07 14.11
N GLY A 606 23.60 -3.81 13.02
CA GLY A 606 22.74 -2.64 12.85
C GLY A 606 23.50 -1.38 12.46
N ARG A 607 24.81 -1.47 12.14
CA ARG A 607 25.59 -0.39 11.53
C ARG A 607 25.70 -0.63 10.03
N PRO A 608 25.56 0.43 9.22
CA PRO A 608 25.64 0.29 7.79
C PRO A 608 27.08 0.09 7.30
N ASP A 609 27.27 -0.89 6.42
CA ASP A 609 28.51 -1.05 5.65
C ASP A 609 28.80 0.20 4.81
N PHE A 610 27.73 0.77 4.23
CA PHE A 610 27.79 1.94 3.37
C PHE A 610 26.60 2.86 3.59
N LEU A 611 26.88 4.17 3.53
CA LEU A 611 25.86 5.19 3.41
C LEU A 611 25.53 5.47 1.94
N SER A 612 24.29 5.84 1.68
CA SER A 612 23.80 6.20 0.35
C SER A 612 24.58 7.39 -0.20
N PRO A 613 25.13 7.33 -1.43
CA PRO A 613 25.80 8.47 -2.05
C PRO A 613 24.83 9.59 -2.43
N LEU A 614 23.52 9.31 -2.42
CA LEU A 614 22.47 10.30 -2.66
C LEU A 614 22.04 11.03 -1.38
N ALA A 615 22.49 10.57 -0.20
CA ALA A 615 22.16 11.20 1.06
C ALA A 615 22.81 12.59 1.14
N THR A 616 22.01 13.60 1.43
CA THR A 616 22.47 14.95 1.68
C THR A 616 23.21 15.02 3.03
N PRO A 617 24.16 15.96 3.21
CA PRO A 617 24.81 16.17 4.50
C PRO A 617 23.81 16.45 5.64
N SER A 618 22.68 17.10 5.34
CA SER A 618 21.61 17.35 6.30
C SER A 618 20.87 16.08 6.73
N GLU A 619 20.58 15.16 5.79
CA GLU A 619 19.93 13.89 6.12
C GLU A 619 20.84 13.00 6.96
N LEU A 620 22.13 12.94 6.63
CA LEU A 620 23.11 12.20 7.42
C LEU A 620 23.31 12.82 8.81
N ALA A 621 23.32 14.15 8.91
CA ALA A 621 23.43 14.84 10.21
C ALA A 621 22.19 14.68 11.10
N ALA A 622 21.01 14.46 10.50
CA ALA A 622 19.77 14.18 11.21
C ALA A 622 19.60 12.69 11.59
N SER A 623 20.45 11.82 11.04
CA SER A 623 20.42 10.37 11.29
C SER A 623 21.36 9.97 12.43
N ASN A 624 21.05 8.85 13.10
CA ASN A 624 21.96 8.20 14.04
C ASN A 624 22.88 7.15 13.37
N LEU A 625 22.73 6.93 12.06
CA LEU A 625 23.52 5.96 11.31
C LEU A 625 24.99 6.38 11.23
N GLN A 626 25.89 5.45 11.51
CA GLN A 626 27.34 5.62 11.39
C GLN A 626 27.91 4.40 10.68
N LEU A 627 28.87 4.61 9.78
CA LEU A 627 29.54 3.50 9.11
C LEU A 627 30.09 2.51 10.13
N ASP A 628 29.89 1.24 9.83
CA ASP A 628 30.53 0.15 10.55
C ASP A 628 32.05 0.24 10.38
N PRO A 629 32.85 0.21 11.47
CA PRO A 629 34.31 0.12 11.37
C PRO A 629 34.85 -1.30 11.16
N ASP A 630 34.01 -2.34 11.18
CA ASP A 630 34.34 -3.77 11.09
C ASP A 630 33.22 -4.52 10.34
N MET A 631 33.06 -4.21 9.04
CA MET A 631 31.88 -4.58 8.24
C MET A 631 31.57 -6.08 8.15
N ASP A 632 32.58 -6.94 8.31
CA ASP A 632 32.37 -8.40 8.29
C ASP A 632 32.43 -9.06 9.68
N GLY A 633 32.65 -8.24 10.72
CA GLY A 633 32.60 -8.62 12.12
C GLY A 633 33.70 -9.60 12.54
N ASP A 634 34.82 -9.66 11.82
CA ASP A 634 35.93 -10.56 12.12
C ASP A 634 36.86 -10.05 13.23
N GLY A 635 36.66 -8.79 13.66
CA GLY A 635 37.41 -8.12 14.70
C GLY A 635 38.64 -7.35 14.19
N ILE A 636 38.85 -7.27 12.88
CA ILE A 636 39.89 -6.50 12.22
C ILE A 636 39.25 -5.22 11.63
N PRO A 637 39.64 -4.02 12.09
CA PRO A 637 39.06 -2.79 11.55
C PRO A 637 39.24 -2.68 10.04
N ASP A 638 38.23 -2.19 9.32
CA ASP A 638 38.20 -2.10 7.84
C ASP A 638 39.42 -1.37 7.25
N THR A 639 39.98 -0.42 8.01
CA THR A 639 41.18 0.34 7.62
C THR A 639 42.47 -0.50 7.58
N LEU A 640 42.45 -1.65 8.25
CA LEU A 640 43.55 -2.61 8.37
C LEU A 640 43.23 -3.95 7.71
N ASP A 641 41.95 -4.21 7.45
CA ASP A 641 41.50 -5.43 6.79
C ASP A 641 41.68 -5.36 5.26
N ARG A 642 42.19 -6.45 4.70
CA ARG A 642 42.39 -6.64 3.25
C ARG A 642 41.14 -7.21 2.58
N THR A 643 40.22 -7.78 3.36
CA THR A 643 38.96 -8.37 2.92
C THR A 643 37.74 -7.84 3.68
N PRO A 644 37.54 -6.51 3.78
CA PRO A 644 36.58 -5.83 4.69
C PRO A 644 35.10 -6.03 4.34
N LEU A 645 34.77 -7.06 3.56
CA LEU A 645 33.40 -7.45 3.20
C LEU A 645 33.23 -8.97 3.31
N CYS A 646 34.24 -9.70 3.81
CA CYS A 646 34.26 -11.15 3.78
C CYS A 646 35.29 -11.76 4.75
N ALA A 647 34.80 -12.08 5.94
CA ALA A 647 35.58 -12.69 7.03
C ALA A 647 36.22 -14.06 6.67
N ALA A 648 35.81 -14.67 5.55
CA ALA A 648 36.25 -16.00 5.12
C ALA A 648 36.90 -16.01 3.72
N CYS A 649 37.26 -14.84 3.15
CA CYS A 649 37.83 -14.74 1.80
C CYS A 649 39.36 -14.88 1.76
N ASP A 650 40.01 -15.13 2.90
CA ASP A 650 41.43 -15.51 2.95
C ASP A 650 41.63 -16.98 2.53
N GLY A 651 41.67 -17.21 1.20
CA GLY A 651 41.99 -18.49 0.58
C GLY A 651 41.70 -18.57 -0.92
#